data_AF-A0A8T6IAF5-F1
#
_entry.id   AF-A0A8T6IAF5-F1
#
_cell.length_a   1.000
_cell.length_b   1.000
_cell.length_c   1.000
_cell.angle_alpha   90.00
_cell.angle_beta   90.00
_cell.angle_gamma   90.00
#
_symmetry.space_group_name_H-M   'P 1'
#
loop_
_entity.id
_entity.type
_entity.pdbx_description
1 polymer ?
#
loop_
_entity_poly.entity_id
_entity_poly.type
_entity_poly.pdbx_seq_one_letter_code
_entity_poly.pdbx_strand_id
1 'polypeptide(L)'
;MCISHRSAADLESGGAGLEGALGDGAGKWELAVAADPSVFVMSLLQSPTGHLTNLSTAPANVEAGAHTVPLFPSASDPLGRQGFVRVINRSDEAGDVTVHAHDDTHRVYEALTLSLDANQTRHFNSDDLELGNAAKGLTGSTGAGSGDWRLVLASDLDLEVLGYIRTTDGFLTAMHDTVSREGPRHRVAIFNPASNLGQVSRLRLMNPGDSAAEVAITGFDDTNASPGSGVTLSLAPQTARTLTAQELESGGDALEGTLGDGAGKWQLVVSSGEPIMAMSLLASPSGHLTNLSTAPAANFAPVGAAAFDDRVAGRRMVGDDPAGFLDFFAGRRFRETLGGDAYEGSYSYTFTDANRGSLVLNYDSGAVCTYELGFASRTAGGGSYTCDDGGSGEVGWRMTHIPGAEQGTDDYCRAGDLVRPGASCDLYETPFRFEVRSGGQGCLVGGGSTICSGGRHDLSNFTLNGIRITLVAARNSDDSWTIEEVAPQPGPAAQGPDLVVESPSVDDEGPDPGAVFDFFAAVRTRGDAAASATTVRYYRGTDGGVSSSDTEVGNTSLAGLSAGAERTVSLALTAPSTAGTYYYAACADAVADESDTDNNCSASVRLAVSDEEDGDSGPAGFDLKDDNRWPEGIAHANGRLYVGDLPRDKAFAYDASGRRQPEYDFDFDRMARRRSGLTFGNGRFYVLDDADDRVFVHRANGEREPDADFDLDASNHWPEGIAYANGRLYVVHSFIDEKVFVYDTSGERIADADFDLDAENGNPQRIAHGSGRLYVVDGSDGRVYAYETSGTRDPAWDIQLLAENRRPAGITYANGEILVVDDREDRVFRYPEEWTDLVVTAPEPSASNPDADTSFTLSSVVHNVGNKRSVRTRLRFYRSADDTITAADTQIGTRSVAALAGGATTEVSLSLSLAQGCYWCGVCVDAVEDEFVATNNCSASKRFFVGERVAAANLHISEIDLHSDEPQSTGDPIRMTVEVTNRGDADSAPATLAFSGGRTFSLTIPALGPGETHTFARERVGSAQLGTTRYTACIIDVPCEDDPSGNCRSRSVTYVIGDDGRRLMSGEAGT
;
A
#
# COMPACT_ATOMS: atom_id res chain seq x y z
N MET A 1 8.96 -29.64 -7.75
CA MET A 1 7.55 -29.24 -7.92
C MET A 1 7.36 -28.78 -9.34
N CYS A 2 6.35 -29.29 -10.06
CA CYS A 2 5.94 -28.71 -11.34
C CYS A 2 4.80 -27.72 -11.05
N ILE A 3 4.98 -26.46 -11.41
CA ILE A 3 3.94 -25.42 -11.31
C ILE A 3 3.25 -25.31 -12.67
N SER A 4 1.92 -25.18 -12.66
CA SER A 4 1.12 -25.15 -13.88
C SER A 4 0.02 -24.09 -13.75
N HIS A 5 0.06 -23.08 -14.63
CA HIS A 5 -0.94 -22.00 -14.68
C HIS A 5 -1.95 -22.26 -15.81
N ARG A 6 -3.23 -22.00 -15.57
CA ARG A 6 -4.30 -22.05 -16.58
C ARG A 6 -5.16 -20.80 -16.44
N SER A 7 -5.33 -20.07 -17.54
CA SER A 7 -6.26 -18.95 -17.62
C SER A 7 -7.70 -19.46 -17.77
N ALA A 8 -8.69 -18.59 -17.53
CA ALA A 8 -10.08 -18.90 -17.83
C ALA A 8 -10.26 -19.28 -19.31
N ALA A 9 -9.61 -18.55 -20.22
CA ALA A 9 -9.64 -18.85 -21.65
C ALA A 9 -9.06 -20.24 -21.98
N ASP A 10 -8.01 -20.68 -21.28
CA ASP A 10 -7.48 -22.04 -21.46
C ASP A 10 -8.49 -23.11 -21.04
N LEU A 11 -9.18 -22.90 -19.91
CA LEU A 11 -10.21 -23.80 -19.41
C LEU A 11 -11.43 -23.84 -20.33
N GLU A 12 -11.85 -22.69 -20.88
CA GLU A 12 -13.01 -22.58 -21.78
C GLU A 12 -12.74 -23.18 -23.16
N SER A 13 -11.50 -23.10 -23.66
CA SER A 13 -11.10 -23.54 -25.01
C SER A 13 -10.36 -24.87 -25.07
N GLY A 14 -9.90 -25.41 -23.95
CA GLY A 14 -9.11 -26.64 -23.87
C GLY A 14 -7.64 -26.47 -24.31
N GLY A 15 -7.09 -25.27 -24.09
CA GLY A 15 -5.69 -24.93 -24.40
C GLY A 15 -4.67 -25.45 -23.37
N ALA A 16 -3.38 -25.18 -23.62
CA ALA A 16 -2.29 -25.38 -22.66
C ALA A 16 -2.16 -26.81 -22.05
N GLY A 17 -2.39 -27.87 -22.86
CA GLY A 17 -2.19 -29.25 -22.42
C GLY A 17 -3.35 -29.86 -21.64
N LEU A 18 -4.55 -29.27 -21.72
CA LEU A 18 -5.81 -29.87 -21.27
C LEU A 18 -6.33 -30.85 -22.35
N GLU A 19 -6.88 -32.00 -21.93
CA GLU A 19 -7.48 -32.98 -22.85
C GLU A 19 -8.92 -32.61 -23.28
N GLY A 20 -9.48 -31.54 -22.71
CA GLY A 20 -10.85 -31.08 -22.97
C GLY A 20 -11.07 -29.64 -22.52
N ALA A 21 -12.29 -29.12 -22.77
CA ALA A 21 -12.69 -27.75 -22.52
C ALA A 21 -14.00 -27.70 -21.72
N LEU A 22 -14.17 -26.67 -20.88
CA LEU A 22 -15.39 -26.45 -20.11
C LEU A 22 -16.51 -25.79 -20.94
N GLY A 23 -16.17 -25.02 -21.98
CA GLY A 23 -17.13 -24.26 -22.82
C GLY A 23 -17.34 -22.81 -22.36
N ASP A 24 -18.16 -22.03 -23.08
CA ASP A 24 -18.39 -20.57 -22.92
C ASP A 24 -19.60 -20.21 -22.03
N GLY A 25 -19.84 -21.02 -21.00
CA GLY A 25 -20.98 -20.94 -20.08
C GLY A 25 -21.35 -19.53 -19.59
N ALA A 26 -22.65 -19.33 -19.33
CA ALA A 26 -23.18 -18.04 -18.86
C ALA A 26 -23.01 -17.87 -17.34
N GLY A 27 -22.35 -16.80 -16.91
CA GLY A 27 -22.22 -16.41 -15.51
C GLY A 27 -20.86 -16.75 -14.88
N LYS A 28 -20.80 -16.80 -13.54
CA LYS A 28 -19.57 -17.14 -12.80
C LYS A 28 -19.52 -18.64 -12.52
N TRP A 29 -18.40 -19.26 -12.83
CA TRP A 29 -18.17 -20.70 -12.68
C TRP A 29 -17.80 -21.09 -11.24
N GLU A 30 -18.17 -22.30 -10.86
CA GLU A 30 -17.60 -23.03 -9.73
C GLU A 30 -16.71 -24.14 -10.29
N LEU A 31 -15.47 -24.23 -9.81
CA LEU A 31 -14.48 -25.18 -10.30
C LEU A 31 -14.14 -26.20 -9.21
N ALA A 32 -14.38 -27.48 -9.48
CA ALA A 32 -13.91 -28.58 -8.65
C ALA A 32 -12.64 -29.18 -9.27
N VAL A 33 -11.54 -29.21 -8.51
CA VAL A 33 -10.25 -29.77 -8.95
C VAL A 33 -9.95 -31.00 -8.12
N ALA A 34 -9.72 -32.14 -8.78
CA ALA A 34 -9.33 -33.40 -8.15
C ALA A 34 -8.02 -33.92 -8.78
N ALA A 35 -7.13 -34.45 -7.96
CA ALA A 35 -5.86 -35.03 -8.40
C ALA A 35 -5.43 -36.20 -7.50
N ASP A 36 -4.73 -37.16 -8.08
CA ASP A 36 -4.03 -38.24 -7.39
C ASP A 36 -2.60 -38.36 -7.94
N PRO A 37 -1.55 -37.98 -7.18
CA PRO A 37 -1.57 -37.50 -5.79
C PRO A 37 -2.12 -36.07 -5.64
N SER A 38 -2.36 -35.65 -4.39
CA SER A 38 -2.94 -34.34 -4.06
C SER A 38 -2.12 -33.16 -4.59
N VAL A 39 -2.81 -32.09 -4.99
CA VAL A 39 -2.24 -30.85 -5.51
C VAL A 39 -2.71 -29.66 -4.68
N PHE A 40 -1.89 -28.60 -4.65
CA PHE A 40 -2.30 -27.29 -4.14
C PHE A 40 -2.90 -26.48 -5.30
N VAL A 41 -4.04 -25.85 -5.05
CA VAL A 41 -4.77 -25.06 -6.04
C VAL A 41 -4.91 -23.63 -5.54
N MET A 42 -4.68 -22.66 -6.42
CA MET A 42 -4.88 -21.25 -6.13
C MET A 42 -5.80 -20.63 -7.19
N SER A 43 -6.78 -19.87 -6.73
CA SER A 43 -7.59 -18.96 -7.53
C SER A 43 -6.97 -17.56 -7.49
N LEU A 44 -6.56 -17.06 -8.65
CA LEU A 44 -5.95 -15.74 -8.80
C LEU A 44 -6.80 -14.89 -9.75
N LEU A 45 -6.96 -13.62 -9.42
CA LEU A 45 -7.60 -12.64 -10.29
C LEU A 45 -6.63 -11.49 -10.56
N GLN A 46 -6.49 -11.10 -11.83
CA GLN A 46 -5.72 -9.93 -12.23
C GLN A 46 -6.67 -8.80 -12.64
N SER A 47 -6.48 -7.61 -12.11
CA SER A 47 -7.21 -6.41 -12.55
C SER A 47 -6.76 -5.98 -13.96
N PRO A 48 -7.54 -5.16 -14.69
CA PRO A 48 -7.10 -4.56 -15.94
C PRO A 48 -5.82 -3.72 -15.81
N THR A 49 -5.59 -3.17 -14.60
CA THR A 49 -4.40 -2.40 -14.22
C THR A 49 -3.20 -3.27 -13.85
N GLY A 50 -3.32 -4.60 -13.94
CA GLY A 50 -2.21 -5.55 -13.74
C GLY A 50 -2.04 -6.06 -12.30
N HIS A 51 -2.83 -5.59 -11.34
CA HIS A 51 -2.77 -6.03 -9.94
C HIS A 51 -3.29 -7.46 -9.78
N LEU A 52 -2.51 -8.33 -9.15
CA LEU A 52 -2.86 -9.73 -8.92
C LEU A 52 -3.31 -9.94 -7.47
N THR A 53 -4.42 -10.65 -7.29
CA THR A 53 -4.98 -10.96 -5.97
C THR A 53 -5.26 -12.46 -5.83
N ASN A 54 -5.18 -12.96 -4.60
CA ASN A 54 -5.51 -14.33 -4.26
C ASN A 54 -6.95 -14.40 -3.72
N LEU A 55 -7.81 -15.20 -4.36
CA LEU A 55 -9.20 -15.41 -3.98
C LEU A 55 -9.45 -16.84 -3.45
N SER A 56 -8.39 -17.53 -3.02
CA SER A 56 -8.43 -18.95 -2.62
C SER A 56 -8.86 -19.17 -1.18
N THR A 57 -9.01 -18.12 -0.38
CA THR A 57 -9.38 -18.27 1.03
C THR A 57 -10.86 -18.56 1.17
N ALA A 58 -11.17 -19.41 2.14
CA ALA A 58 -12.52 -19.68 2.59
C ALA A 58 -12.59 -19.28 4.08
N PRO A 59 -13.72 -18.73 4.56
CA PRO A 59 -13.85 -18.34 5.95
C PRO A 59 -13.66 -19.55 6.86
N ALA A 60 -12.95 -19.36 7.96
CA ALA A 60 -12.98 -20.34 9.04
C ALA A 60 -14.43 -20.46 9.52
N ASN A 61 -15.05 -21.64 9.39
CA ASN A 61 -16.44 -21.85 9.79
C ASN A 61 -16.66 -21.38 11.24
N VAL A 62 -17.50 -20.36 11.43
CA VAL A 62 -17.91 -19.84 12.74
C VAL A 62 -19.32 -20.35 13.03
N GLU A 63 -19.52 -20.81 14.26
CA GLU A 63 -20.75 -21.21 14.97
C GLU A 63 -22.01 -21.60 14.16
N ALA A 64 -22.57 -22.77 14.48
CA ALA A 64 -23.72 -23.39 13.81
C ALA A 64 -24.83 -22.40 13.39
N GLY A 65 -24.93 -22.13 12.08
CA GLY A 65 -26.04 -21.41 11.46
C GLY A 65 -25.85 -19.90 11.23
N ALA A 66 -24.73 -19.28 11.60
CA ALA A 66 -24.49 -17.85 11.38
C ALA A 66 -23.10 -17.51 10.83
N HIS A 67 -23.05 -16.80 9.70
CA HIS A 67 -21.82 -16.40 9.01
C HIS A 67 -21.58 -14.90 9.13
N THR A 68 -20.36 -14.49 9.46
CA THR A 68 -19.99 -13.07 9.59
C THR A 68 -19.16 -12.60 8.40
N VAL A 69 -19.53 -11.46 7.82
CA VAL A 69 -18.68 -10.67 6.92
C VAL A 69 -18.10 -9.52 7.75
N PRO A 70 -16.80 -9.54 8.09
CA PRO A 70 -16.22 -8.65 9.09
C PRO A 70 -15.98 -7.22 8.58
N LEU A 71 -15.86 -7.05 7.27
CA LEU A 71 -15.65 -5.77 6.61
C LEU A 71 -16.44 -5.69 5.30
N PHE A 72 -17.30 -4.69 5.19
CA PHE A 72 -18.13 -4.45 4.02
C PHE A 72 -18.35 -2.93 3.82
N PRO A 73 -17.74 -2.28 2.82
CA PRO A 73 -17.88 -0.84 2.62
C PRO A 73 -19.32 -0.40 2.34
N SER A 74 -19.69 0.78 2.84
CA SER A 74 -20.96 1.43 2.45
C SER A 74 -21.00 1.75 0.95
N ALA A 75 -22.19 1.92 0.38
CA ALA A 75 -22.33 2.39 -1.01
C ALA A 75 -21.83 3.85 -1.18
N SER A 76 -21.72 4.60 -0.08
CA SER A 76 -21.18 5.96 -0.03
C SER A 76 -19.70 6.03 0.38
N ASP A 77 -18.94 4.94 0.23
CA ASP A 77 -17.52 4.93 0.57
C ASP A 77 -16.77 6.08 -0.13
N PRO A 78 -16.01 6.92 0.61
CA PRO A 78 -15.39 8.13 0.05
C PRO A 78 -14.29 7.83 -0.98
N LEU A 79 -13.75 6.62 -0.99
CA LEU A 79 -12.75 6.15 -1.96
C LEU A 79 -13.40 5.32 -3.09
N GLY A 80 -14.73 5.24 -3.14
CA GLY A 80 -15.48 4.48 -4.14
C GLY A 80 -15.35 2.95 -3.99
N ARG A 81 -14.89 2.45 -2.84
CA ARG A 81 -14.79 1.01 -2.59
C ARG A 81 -16.18 0.41 -2.46
N GLN A 82 -16.42 -0.71 -3.11
CA GLN A 82 -17.70 -1.41 -3.08
C GLN A 82 -17.55 -2.78 -2.42
N GLY A 83 -18.41 -3.07 -1.45
CA GLY A 83 -18.52 -4.38 -0.83
C GLY A 83 -19.28 -5.36 -1.73
N PHE A 84 -18.85 -6.62 -1.71
CA PHE A 84 -19.48 -7.74 -2.41
C PHE A 84 -19.58 -8.94 -1.49
N VAL A 85 -20.78 -9.52 -1.37
CA VAL A 85 -20.99 -10.80 -0.69
C VAL A 85 -21.41 -11.84 -1.72
N ARG A 86 -20.80 -13.02 -1.69
CA ARG A 86 -21.24 -14.23 -2.40
C ARG A 86 -21.74 -15.23 -1.36
N VAL A 87 -22.96 -15.71 -1.54
CA VAL A 87 -23.63 -16.69 -0.67
C VAL A 87 -23.93 -17.93 -1.49
N ILE A 88 -23.41 -19.08 -1.05
CA ILE A 88 -23.53 -20.38 -1.69
C ILE A 88 -24.32 -21.28 -0.75
N ASN A 89 -25.48 -21.75 -1.19
CA ASN A 89 -26.19 -22.82 -0.50
C ASN A 89 -25.60 -24.15 -0.96
N ARG A 90 -25.00 -24.93 -0.06
CA ARG A 90 -24.43 -26.26 -0.33
C ARG A 90 -25.41 -27.40 -0.06
N SER A 91 -26.60 -27.08 0.47
CA SER A 91 -27.65 -28.04 0.73
C SER A 91 -28.56 -28.26 -0.49
N ASP A 92 -29.30 -29.36 -0.47
CA ASP A 92 -30.34 -29.71 -1.44
C ASP A 92 -31.73 -29.12 -1.10
N GLU A 93 -31.81 -28.26 -0.08
CA GLU A 93 -33.03 -27.58 0.35
C GLU A 93 -33.00 -26.09 -0.06
N ALA A 94 -34.17 -25.54 -0.39
CA ALA A 94 -34.35 -24.10 -0.59
C ALA A 94 -34.76 -23.42 0.73
N GLY A 95 -34.34 -22.19 0.94
CA GLY A 95 -34.64 -21.47 2.18
C GLY A 95 -34.25 -19.99 2.14
N ASP A 96 -34.55 -19.31 3.24
CA ASP A 96 -34.27 -17.89 3.43
C ASP A 96 -33.04 -17.69 4.32
N VAL A 97 -32.24 -16.69 3.96
CA VAL A 97 -31.09 -16.22 4.74
C VAL A 97 -31.41 -14.82 5.28
N THR A 98 -31.32 -14.66 6.59
CA THR A 98 -31.52 -13.37 7.26
C THR A 98 -30.20 -12.62 7.29
N VAL A 99 -30.17 -11.39 6.79
CA VAL A 99 -28.98 -10.53 6.73
C VAL A 99 -29.14 -9.39 7.71
N HIS A 100 -28.35 -9.40 8.77
CA HIS A 100 -28.22 -8.31 9.74
C HIS A 100 -27.02 -7.44 9.41
N ALA A 101 -27.22 -6.13 9.38
CA ALA A 101 -26.18 -5.18 9.04
C ALA A 101 -25.91 -4.23 10.22
N HIS A 102 -24.63 -4.00 10.48
CA HIS A 102 -24.14 -3.13 11.55
C HIS A 102 -23.09 -2.20 10.95
N ASP A 103 -23.27 -0.89 11.10
CA ASP A 103 -22.27 0.07 10.67
C ASP A 103 -21.32 0.48 11.81
N ASP A 104 -20.23 1.16 11.47
CA ASP A 104 -19.22 1.61 12.44
C ASP A 104 -19.74 2.70 13.42
N THR A 105 -20.93 3.27 13.18
CA THR A 105 -21.60 4.18 14.14
C THR A 105 -22.45 3.44 15.17
N HIS A 106 -22.40 2.10 15.15
CA HIS A 106 -23.16 1.20 16.01
C HIS A 106 -24.67 1.22 15.73
N ARG A 107 -25.07 1.66 14.54
CA ARG A 107 -26.46 1.58 14.12
C ARG A 107 -26.78 0.16 13.67
N VAL A 108 -27.80 -0.43 14.29
CA VAL A 108 -28.37 -1.71 13.87
C VAL A 108 -29.53 -1.44 12.93
N TYR A 109 -29.50 -2.08 11.76
CA TYR A 109 -30.53 -1.94 10.74
C TYR A 109 -31.57 -3.05 10.83
N GLU A 110 -32.75 -2.82 10.24
CA GLU A 110 -33.74 -3.89 10.08
C GLU A 110 -33.15 -5.00 9.20
N ALA A 111 -33.43 -6.25 9.54
CA ALA A 111 -32.87 -7.40 8.84
C ALA A 111 -33.48 -7.55 7.44
N LEU A 112 -32.66 -7.94 6.47
CA LEU A 112 -33.09 -8.25 5.11
C LEU A 112 -33.23 -9.76 4.95
N THR A 113 -34.01 -10.18 3.96
CA THR A 113 -34.15 -11.59 3.61
C THR A 113 -33.59 -11.85 2.22
N LEU A 114 -32.67 -12.80 2.10
CA LEU A 114 -32.15 -13.33 0.84
C LEU A 114 -32.70 -14.73 0.61
N SER A 115 -33.55 -14.92 -0.40
CA SER A 115 -34.07 -16.25 -0.74
C SER A 115 -33.12 -17.01 -1.67
N LEU A 116 -32.82 -18.26 -1.33
CA LEU A 116 -31.93 -19.15 -2.07
C LEU A 116 -32.62 -20.48 -2.40
N ASP A 117 -32.52 -20.90 -3.66
CA ASP A 117 -32.89 -22.27 -4.05
C ASP A 117 -31.80 -23.28 -3.59
N ALA A 118 -32.15 -24.57 -3.64
CA ALA A 118 -31.20 -25.66 -3.41
C ALA A 118 -29.96 -25.55 -4.33
N ASN A 119 -28.76 -25.73 -3.78
CA ASN A 119 -27.47 -25.61 -4.48
C ASN A 119 -27.24 -24.24 -5.18
N GLN A 120 -28.04 -23.21 -4.87
CA GLN A 120 -27.96 -21.94 -5.56
C GLN A 120 -26.87 -21.05 -4.97
N THR A 121 -26.17 -20.35 -5.86
CA THR A 121 -25.31 -19.23 -5.48
C THR A 121 -25.95 -17.90 -5.85
N ARG A 122 -25.95 -16.95 -4.92
CA ARG A 122 -26.27 -15.54 -5.18
C ARG A 122 -25.17 -14.62 -4.68
N HIS A 123 -25.19 -13.40 -5.18
CA HIS A 123 -24.31 -12.35 -4.68
C HIS A 123 -25.05 -11.03 -4.66
N PHE A 124 -24.67 -10.14 -3.75
CA PHE A 124 -25.16 -8.78 -3.66
C PHE A 124 -23.99 -7.84 -3.30
N ASN A 125 -24.10 -6.57 -3.69
CA ASN A 125 -23.11 -5.55 -3.38
C ASN A 125 -23.65 -4.48 -2.43
N SER A 126 -22.85 -3.46 -2.11
CA SER A 126 -23.25 -2.39 -1.19
C SER A 126 -24.52 -1.65 -1.63
N ASP A 127 -24.69 -1.40 -2.93
CA ASP A 127 -25.91 -0.78 -3.46
C ASP A 127 -27.13 -1.68 -3.29
N ASP A 128 -26.98 -2.98 -3.57
CA ASP A 128 -28.06 -3.95 -3.39
C ASP A 128 -28.48 -4.03 -1.92
N LEU A 129 -27.54 -3.99 -0.98
CA LEU A 129 -27.81 -4.01 0.47
C LEU A 129 -28.56 -2.75 0.92
N GLU A 130 -28.08 -1.57 0.50
CA GLU A 130 -28.63 -0.28 0.95
C GLU A 130 -29.94 0.11 0.26
N LEU A 131 -30.16 -0.32 -0.99
CA LEU A 131 -31.35 0.02 -1.78
C LEU A 131 -32.34 -1.14 -1.91
N GLY A 132 -31.92 -2.37 -1.62
CA GLY A 132 -32.67 -3.59 -1.89
C GLY A 132 -32.59 -4.01 -3.36
N ASN A 133 -32.64 -5.32 -3.62
CA ASN A 133 -32.67 -5.84 -4.99
C ASN A 133 -33.43 -7.17 -5.09
N ALA A 134 -34.74 -7.09 -5.35
CA ALA A 134 -35.61 -8.26 -5.49
C ALA A 134 -35.22 -9.17 -6.67
N ALA A 135 -34.61 -8.63 -7.73
CA ALA A 135 -34.12 -9.45 -8.85
C ALA A 135 -32.98 -10.38 -8.44
N LYS A 136 -32.22 -9.99 -7.41
CA LYS A 136 -31.20 -10.83 -6.76
C LYS A 136 -31.75 -11.58 -5.55
N GLY A 137 -33.07 -11.58 -5.33
CA GLY A 137 -33.73 -12.32 -4.24
C GLY A 137 -33.60 -11.67 -2.88
N LEU A 138 -33.09 -10.43 -2.84
CA LEU A 138 -32.96 -9.65 -1.63
C LEU A 138 -34.24 -8.83 -1.43
N THR A 139 -34.93 -9.07 -0.31
CA THR A 139 -36.15 -8.38 0.11
C THR A 139 -35.84 -7.51 1.32
N GLY A 140 -36.19 -6.23 1.25
CA GLY A 140 -35.80 -5.20 2.23
C GLY A 140 -34.58 -4.38 1.78
N SER A 141 -34.18 -3.43 2.61
CA SER A 141 -33.03 -2.54 2.38
C SER A 141 -32.54 -1.98 3.72
N THR A 142 -31.24 -1.79 3.90
CA THR A 142 -30.72 -1.11 5.10
C THR A 142 -30.90 0.42 5.03
N GLY A 143 -30.99 0.99 3.83
CA GLY A 143 -30.80 2.42 3.62
C GLY A 143 -29.34 2.83 3.75
N ALA A 144 -29.05 4.13 3.58
CA ALA A 144 -27.68 4.64 3.71
C ALA A 144 -27.16 4.49 5.14
N GLY A 145 -25.91 4.03 5.27
CA GLY A 145 -25.19 3.96 6.54
C GLY A 145 -23.85 4.68 6.48
N SER A 146 -23.04 4.54 7.53
CA SER A 146 -21.82 5.33 7.71
C SER A 146 -20.63 4.45 8.08
N GLY A 147 -19.51 4.66 7.39
CA GLY A 147 -18.28 3.89 7.60
C GLY A 147 -18.31 2.50 6.96
N ASP A 148 -17.41 1.63 7.41
CA ASP A 148 -17.39 0.24 6.99
C ASP A 148 -18.40 -0.56 7.84
N TRP A 149 -18.96 -1.63 7.27
CA TRP A 149 -20.02 -2.41 7.88
C TRP A 149 -19.53 -3.79 8.27
N ARG A 150 -20.24 -4.42 9.19
CA ARG A 150 -20.21 -5.85 9.47
C ARG A 150 -21.57 -6.44 9.15
N LEU A 151 -21.59 -7.58 8.46
CA LEU A 151 -22.82 -8.31 8.17
C LEU A 151 -22.84 -9.64 8.91
N VAL A 152 -24.02 -10.05 9.38
CA VAL A 152 -24.26 -11.38 9.95
C VAL A 152 -25.38 -12.02 9.15
N LEU A 153 -25.09 -13.17 8.53
CA LEU A 153 -26.01 -13.94 7.70
C LEU A 153 -26.41 -15.21 8.45
N ALA A 154 -27.69 -15.35 8.78
CA ALA A 154 -28.19 -16.48 9.56
C ALA A 154 -29.22 -17.31 8.76
N SER A 155 -29.07 -18.63 8.78
CA SER A 155 -30.01 -19.58 8.16
C SER A 155 -29.80 -20.99 8.73
N ASP A 156 -30.81 -21.85 8.57
CA ASP A 156 -30.68 -23.29 8.83
C ASP A 156 -30.03 -24.04 7.66
N LEU A 157 -29.83 -23.38 6.51
CA LEU A 157 -29.16 -23.95 5.33
C LEU A 157 -27.65 -24.14 5.58
N ASP A 158 -27.05 -25.14 4.92
CA ASP A 158 -25.58 -25.27 4.83
C ASP A 158 -25.04 -24.20 3.88
N LEU A 159 -24.57 -23.08 4.45
CA LEU A 159 -24.11 -21.92 3.68
C LEU A 159 -22.59 -21.80 3.66
N GLU A 160 -22.08 -21.28 2.55
CA GLU A 160 -20.75 -20.69 2.46
C GLU A 160 -20.88 -19.22 2.04
N VAL A 161 -20.29 -18.31 2.83
CA VAL A 161 -20.40 -16.87 2.64
C VAL A 161 -19.02 -16.26 2.45
N LEU A 162 -18.78 -15.64 1.29
CA LEU A 162 -17.50 -15.02 0.93
C LEU A 162 -17.69 -13.51 0.81
N GLY A 163 -16.91 -12.75 1.56
CA GLY A 163 -16.87 -11.28 1.50
C GLY A 163 -15.69 -10.77 0.69
N TYR A 164 -15.92 -9.75 -0.14
CA TYR A 164 -14.92 -9.10 -0.97
C TYR A 164 -15.10 -7.57 -0.98
N ILE A 165 -14.01 -6.87 -1.29
CA ILE A 165 -14.03 -5.44 -1.62
C ILE A 165 -13.51 -5.25 -3.03
N ARG A 166 -14.16 -4.39 -3.80
CA ARG A 166 -13.72 -3.97 -5.13
C ARG A 166 -13.43 -2.47 -5.13
N THR A 167 -12.27 -2.07 -5.67
CA THR A 167 -11.91 -0.67 -5.94
C THR A 167 -12.47 -0.18 -7.27
N THR A 168 -12.38 1.12 -7.53
CA THR A 168 -12.88 1.76 -8.77
C THR A 168 -12.16 1.29 -10.03
N ASP A 169 -10.88 0.92 -9.94
CA ASP A 169 -10.09 0.35 -11.03
C ASP A 169 -10.33 -1.16 -11.26
N GLY A 170 -11.26 -1.76 -10.50
CA GLY A 170 -11.67 -3.14 -10.66
C GLY A 170 -10.85 -4.17 -9.89
N PHE A 171 -9.85 -3.76 -9.09
CA PHE A 171 -9.15 -4.67 -8.19
C PHE A 171 -10.11 -5.23 -7.13
N LEU A 172 -10.11 -6.55 -6.95
CA LEU A 172 -10.99 -7.29 -6.04
C LEU A 172 -10.15 -8.01 -4.99
N THR A 173 -10.53 -7.98 -3.73
CA THR A 173 -9.77 -8.60 -2.65
C THR A 173 -10.69 -9.30 -1.66
N ALA A 174 -10.25 -10.42 -1.10
CA ALA A 174 -11.00 -11.18 -0.10
C ALA A 174 -10.93 -10.50 1.27
N MET A 175 -12.08 -10.32 1.92
CA MET A 175 -12.23 -9.58 3.18
C MET A 175 -12.95 -10.36 4.28
N HIS A 176 -13.01 -11.68 4.15
CA HIS A 176 -13.67 -12.55 5.12
C HIS A 176 -12.70 -13.22 6.11
N ASP A 177 -11.39 -13.15 5.87
CA ASP A 177 -10.39 -13.72 6.77
C ASP A 177 -10.19 -12.85 8.02
N THR A 178 -10.08 -13.52 9.17
CA THR A 178 -9.80 -12.90 10.48
C THR A 178 -8.58 -13.55 11.12
N VAL A 179 -7.90 -12.81 11.99
CA VAL A 179 -6.71 -13.27 12.71
C VAL A 179 -7.09 -14.42 13.63
N SER A 180 -6.39 -15.55 13.48
CA SER A 180 -6.62 -16.75 14.27
C SER A 180 -6.51 -16.49 15.78
N ARG A 181 -7.44 -17.07 16.54
CA ARG A 181 -7.52 -16.95 18.00
C ARG A 181 -6.78 -18.09 18.69
N GLU A 182 -5.82 -17.76 19.56
CA GLU A 182 -5.09 -18.67 20.45
C GLU A 182 -5.49 -18.39 21.92
N GLY A 183 -6.54 -19.06 22.41
CA GLY A 183 -7.09 -18.76 23.75
C GLY A 183 -7.67 -17.34 23.82
N PRO A 184 -7.30 -16.47 24.78
CA PRO A 184 -7.76 -15.08 24.82
C PRO A 184 -6.98 -14.13 23.89
N ARG A 185 -6.07 -14.65 23.04
CA ARG A 185 -5.12 -13.84 22.25
C ARG A 185 -5.31 -14.02 20.75
N HIS A 186 -5.02 -12.98 19.98
CA HIS A 186 -4.88 -12.99 18.53
C HIS A 186 -3.48 -12.48 18.18
N ARG A 187 -2.76 -13.17 17.28
CA ARG A 187 -1.41 -12.78 16.86
C ARG A 187 -1.44 -12.18 15.46
N VAL A 188 -1.12 -10.89 15.36
CA VAL A 188 -0.92 -10.20 14.09
C VAL A 188 0.56 -10.31 13.74
N ALA A 189 0.86 -11.08 12.69
CA ALA A 189 2.24 -11.39 12.33
C ALA A 189 3.03 -10.20 11.78
N ILE A 190 2.34 -9.29 11.08
CA ILE A 190 2.92 -8.11 10.45
C ILE A 190 1.96 -6.94 10.54
N PHE A 191 2.48 -5.79 10.93
CA PHE A 191 1.78 -4.51 10.99
C PHE A 191 2.79 -3.38 10.78
N ASN A 192 2.60 -2.55 9.76
CA ASN A 192 3.53 -1.46 9.45
C ASN A 192 3.51 -0.37 10.53
N PRO A 193 4.66 0.28 10.82
CA PRO A 193 4.72 1.42 11.71
C PRO A 193 4.00 2.65 11.11
N ALA A 194 3.69 3.66 11.94
CA ALA A 194 2.96 4.84 11.48
C ALA A 194 3.75 5.70 10.48
N SER A 195 5.08 5.58 10.49
CA SER A 195 5.97 6.22 9.52
C SER A 195 5.76 5.73 8.08
N ASN A 196 5.11 4.59 7.87
CA ASN A 196 4.81 4.06 6.54
C ASN A 196 3.52 4.67 5.95
N LEU A 197 3.62 5.88 5.40
CA LEU A 197 2.47 6.63 4.85
C LEU A 197 1.94 6.07 3.52
N GLY A 198 2.78 5.42 2.71
CA GLY A 198 2.37 4.80 1.45
C GLY A 198 1.66 3.45 1.58
N GLN A 199 1.75 2.82 2.75
CA GLN A 199 1.14 1.51 3.04
C GLN A 199 0.73 1.47 4.52
N VAL A 200 -0.39 2.10 4.83
CA VAL A 200 -0.85 2.30 6.21
C VAL A 200 -1.52 1.03 6.72
N SER A 201 -0.96 0.45 7.78
CA SER A 201 -1.61 -0.68 8.47
C SER A 201 -2.80 -0.21 9.31
N ARG A 202 -3.87 -1.03 9.29
CA ARG A 202 -5.10 -0.81 10.04
C ARG A 202 -5.52 -2.10 10.75
N LEU A 203 -5.83 -1.99 12.03
CA LEU A 203 -6.32 -3.09 12.85
C LEU A 203 -7.82 -2.93 13.06
N ARG A 204 -8.64 -3.82 12.50
CA ARG A 204 -10.10 -3.82 12.74
C ARG A 204 -10.43 -4.82 13.83
N LEU A 205 -11.02 -4.34 14.91
CA LEU A 205 -11.47 -5.11 16.06
C LEU A 205 -12.98 -5.15 16.09
N MET A 206 -13.57 -6.31 16.37
CA MET A 206 -15.02 -6.50 16.38
C MET A 206 -15.44 -7.30 17.60
N ASN A 207 -16.49 -6.85 18.25
CA ASN A 207 -17.12 -7.57 19.34
C ASN A 207 -18.45 -8.17 18.85
N PRO A 208 -18.50 -9.47 18.56
CA PRO A 208 -19.75 -10.16 18.20
C PRO A 208 -20.62 -10.50 19.43
N GLY A 209 -20.10 -10.33 20.64
CA GLY A 209 -20.79 -10.66 21.89
C GLY A 209 -21.76 -9.58 22.35
N ASP A 210 -22.55 -9.95 23.37
CA ASP A 210 -23.55 -9.10 24.02
C ASP A 210 -23.01 -8.36 25.26
N SER A 211 -21.76 -8.63 25.64
CA SER A 211 -20.99 -8.00 26.71
C SER A 211 -19.91 -7.07 26.13
N ALA A 212 -19.56 -6.00 26.85
CA ALA A 212 -18.43 -5.16 26.46
C ALA A 212 -17.11 -5.93 26.63
N ALA A 213 -16.20 -5.79 25.67
CA ALA A 213 -14.91 -6.46 25.66
C ALA A 213 -13.79 -5.46 25.97
N GLU A 214 -13.07 -5.67 27.05
CA GLU A 214 -11.82 -4.95 27.31
C GLU A 214 -10.71 -5.59 26.47
N VAL A 215 -10.05 -4.77 25.65
CA VAL A 215 -9.03 -5.20 24.69
C VAL A 215 -7.69 -4.59 25.06
N ALA A 216 -6.66 -5.42 25.16
CA ALA A 216 -5.27 -5.02 25.34
C ALA A 216 -4.45 -5.39 24.11
N ILE A 217 -3.69 -4.44 23.58
CA ILE A 217 -2.84 -4.58 22.41
C ILE A 217 -1.41 -4.30 22.84
N THR A 218 -0.53 -5.28 22.66
CA THR A 218 0.91 -5.14 22.86
C THR A 218 1.63 -5.52 21.58
N GLY A 219 2.85 -5.04 21.37
CA GLY A 219 3.61 -5.41 20.18
C GLY A 219 5.11 -5.43 20.43
N PHE A 220 5.80 -6.18 19.58
CA PHE A 220 7.26 -6.16 19.48
C PHE A 220 7.62 -5.71 18.07
N ASP A 221 8.57 -4.79 17.95
CA ASP A 221 9.12 -4.40 16.66
C ASP A 221 10.14 -5.44 16.14
N ASP A 222 10.74 -5.21 14.97
CA ASP A 222 11.70 -6.15 14.36
C ASP A 222 12.99 -6.32 15.19
N THR A 223 13.27 -5.38 16.10
CA THR A 223 14.37 -5.49 17.07
C THR A 223 13.96 -6.21 18.36
N ASN A 224 12.73 -6.72 18.40
CA ASN A 224 12.08 -7.33 19.55
C ASN A 224 11.90 -6.34 20.73
N ALA A 225 11.79 -5.04 20.45
CA ALA A 225 11.53 -4.00 21.44
C ALA A 225 10.02 -3.68 21.54
N SER A 226 9.58 -3.29 22.74
CA SER A 226 8.22 -2.80 23.03
C SER A 226 8.33 -1.46 23.75
N PRO A 227 8.60 -0.35 23.01
CA PRO A 227 8.98 0.94 23.59
C PRO A 227 7.87 1.65 24.37
N GLY A 228 6.61 1.39 24.07
CA GLY A 228 5.44 1.96 24.74
C GLY A 228 4.87 1.13 25.89
N SER A 229 3.76 1.59 26.46
CA SER A 229 3.06 0.94 27.56
C SER A 229 2.13 -0.21 27.13
N GLY A 230 1.94 -0.40 25.82
CA GLY A 230 0.79 -1.10 25.29
C GLY A 230 -0.45 -0.21 25.24
N VAL A 231 -1.43 -0.61 24.43
CA VAL A 231 -2.69 0.11 24.19
C VAL A 231 -3.84 -0.68 24.80
N THR A 232 -4.75 -0.01 25.50
CA THR A 232 -5.99 -0.59 26.00
C THR A 232 -7.21 0.21 25.52
N LEU A 233 -8.29 -0.49 25.20
CA LEU A 233 -9.58 0.10 24.84
C LEU A 233 -10.75 -0.80 25.24
N SER A 234 -11.92 -0.19 25.46
CA SER A 234 -13.18 -0.91 25.66
C SER A 234 -13.98 -0.95 24.35
N LEU A 235 -14.39 -2.14 23.92
CA LEU A 235 -15.20 -2.35 22.72
C LEU A 235 -16.61 -2.77 23.14
N ALA A 236 -17.60 -1.92 22.85
CA ALA A 236 -19.00 -2.16 23.20
C ALA A 236 -19.56 -3.43 22.52
N PRO A 237 -20.64 -4.04 23.06
CA PRO A 237 -21.30 -5.17 22.43
C PRO A 237 -21.75 -4.87 21.00
N GLN A 238 -21.63 -5.84 20.10
CA GLN A 238 -22.09 -5.73 18.71
C GLN A 238 -21.44 -4.61 17.88
N THR A 239 -20.28 -4.08 18.29
CA THR A 239 -19.59 -2.99 17.57
C THR A 239 -18.29 -3.42 16.90
N ALA A 240 -17.82 -2.58 15.99
CA ALA A 240 -16.52 -2.70 15.35
C ALA A 240 -15.76 -1.37 15.49
N ARG A 241 -14.43 -1.45 15.49
CA ARG A 241 -13.55 -0.29 15.48
C ARG A 241 -12.31 -0.58 14.65
N THR A 242 -11.94 0.34 13.78
CA THR A 242 -10.70 0.26 13.00
C THR A 242 -9.70 1.28 13.55
N LEU A 243 -8.50 0.82 13.89
CA LEU A 243 -7.40 1.61 14.44
C LEU A 243 -6.27 1.70 13.42
N THR A 244 -5.73 2.89 13.21
CA THR A 244 -4.55 3.11 12.36
C THR A 244 -3.25 2.85 13.13
N ALA A 245 -2.16 2.60 12.39
CA ALA A 245 -0.82 2.53 12.99
C ALA A 245 -0.46 3.80 13.78
N GLN A 246 -0.84 4.98 13.26
CA GLN A 246 -0.63 6.26 13.93
C GLN A 246 -1.34 6.34 15.30
N GLU A 247 -2.60 5.91 15.38
CA GLU A 247 -3.34 5.89 16.64
C GLU A 247 -2.74 4.89 17.65
N LEU A 248 -2.23 3.75 17.20
CA LEU A 248 -1.61 2.76 18.08
C LEU A 248 -0.24 3.22 18.61
N GLU A 249 0.59 3.88 17.79
CA GLU A 249 1.95 4.31 18.19
C GLU A 249 1.97 5.60 18.98
N SER A 250 1.13 6.57 18.61
CA SER A 250 1.11 7.92 19.20
C SER A 250 -0.08 8.18 20.12
N GLY A 251 -1.04 7.26 20.17
CA GLY A 251 -2.29 7.42 20.91
C GLY A 251 -3.41 7.96 20.02
N GLY A 252 -4.65 7.71 20.43
CA GLY A 252 -5.85 8.13 19.73
C GLY A 252 -7.00 8.36 20.70
N ASP A 253 -8.10 8.94 20.21
CA ASP A 253 -9.26 9.22 21.04
C ASP A 253 -9.83 7.92 21.63
N ALA A 254 -10.10 7.91 22.93
CA ALA A 254 -10.58 6.72 23.65
C ALA A 254 -9.63 5.50 23.58
N LEU A 255 -8.32 5.72 23.44
CA LEU A 255 -7.26 4.74 23.69
C LEU A 255 -6.49 5.14 24.95
N GLU A 256 -6.14 4.16 25.78
CA GLU A 256 -5.23 4.35 26.91
C GLU A 256 -3.87 3.71 26.58
N GLY A 257 -2.79 4.49 26.72
CA GLY A 257 -1.43 4.02 26.41
C GLY A 257 -1.09 4.05 24.91
N THR A 258 0.14 3.67 24.57
CA THR A 258 0.66 3.64 23.20
C THR A 258 1.63 2.47 22.99
N LEU A 259 1.87 2.07 21.74
CA LEU A 259 2.96 1.16 21.37
C LEU A 259 4.34 1.85 21.37
N GLY A 260 4.38 3.17 21.22
CA GLY A 260 5.61 3.94 21.08
C GLY A 260 6.16 3.91 19.64
N ASP A 261 7.25 4.65 19.41
CA ASP A 261 7.97 4.67 18.13
C ASP A 261 8.88 3.45 18.04
N GLY A 262 8.54 2.50 17.17
CA GLY A 262 9.24 1.22 17.00
C GLY A 262 10.18 1.20 15.81
N ALA A 263 11.17 0.31 15.84
CA ALA A 263 12.12 0.11 14.75
C ALA A 263 11.69 -1.04 13.83
N GLY A 264 11.28 -0.73 12.60
CA GLY A 264 10.82 -1.71 11.63
C GLY A 264 9.32 -2.00 11.76
N LYS A 265 8.91 -3.21 11.37
CA LYS A 265 7.52 -3.66 11.42
C LYS A 265 7.17 -4.17 12.81
N TRP A 266 5.89 -4.15 13.13
CA TRP A 266 5.35 -4.67 14.38
C TRP A 266 4.79 -6.07 14.21
N GLN A 267 5.05 -6.90 15.21
CA GLN A 267 4.24 -8.06 15.55
C GLN A 267 3.31 -7.69 16.72
N LEU A 268 2.00 -7.79 16.54
CA LEU A 268 1.03 -7.45 17.59
C LEU A 268 0.42 -8.69 18.25
N VAL A 269 0.10 -8.55 19.53
CA VAL A 269 -0.70 -9.47 20.32
C VAL A 269 -1.91 -8.70 20.84
N VAL A 270 -3.09 -9.06 20.35
CA VAL A 270 -4.37 -8.51 20.80
C VAL A 270 -4.99 -9.50 21.78
N SER A 271 -5.33 -9.07 22.98
CA SER A 271 -5.88 -9.93 24.04
C SER A 271 -7.22 -9.39 24.54
N SER A 272 -8.19 -10.26 24.76
CA SER A 272 -9.45 -9.92 25.44
C SER A 272 -9.95 -11.09 26.29
N GLY A 273 -10.63 -10.76 27.39
CA GLY A 273 -11.35 -11.74 28.21
C GLY A 273 -12.61 -12.27 27.54
N GLU A 274 -13.23 -11.44 26.69
CA GLU A 274 -14.41 -11.79 25.91
C GLU A 274 -14.01 -12.25 24.49
N PRO A 275 -14.80 -13.10 23.82
CA PRO A 275 -14.59 -13.43 22.41
C PRO A 275 -14.68 -12.18 21.52
N ILE A 276 -13.58 -11.84 20.83
CA ILE A 276 -13.54 -10.81 19.80
C ILE A 276 -13.06 -11.40 18.47
N MET A 277 -13.27 -10.67 17.38
CA MET A 277 -12.62 -10.92 16.09
C MET A 277 -11.65 -9.77 15.79
N ALA A 278 -10.56 -10.07 15.08
CA ALA A 278 -9.58 -9.09 14.66
C ALA A 278 -9.21 -9.28 13.18
N MET A 279 -8.96 -8.19 12.46
CA MET A 279 -8.38 -8.18 11.12
C MET A 279 -7.14 -7.29 11.07
N SER A 280 -6.10 -7.74 10.38
CA SER A 280 -4.96 -6.91 9.99
C SER A 280 -5.11 -6.53 8.52
N LEU A 281 -5.18 -5.23 8.25
CA LEU A 281 -5.40 -4.68 6.91
C LEU A 281 -4.22 -3.77 6.53
N LEU A 282 -3.90 -3.74 5.25
CA LEU A 282 -2.92 -2.81 4.68
C LEU A 282 -3.62 -1.95 3.63
N ALA A 283 -3.55 -0.63 3.80
CA ALA A 283 -4.21 0.34 2.93
C ALA A 283 -3.18 1.15 2.13
N SER A 284 -3.40 1.29 0.82
CA SER A 284 -2.69 2.27 0.00
C SER A 284 -3.42 3.63 0.00
N PRO A 285 -2.74 4.74 -0.36
CA PRO A 285 -3.37 6.03 -0.61
C PRO A 285 -4.46 5.99 -1.70
N SER A 286 -4.33 5.06 -2.66
CA SER A 286 -5.30 4.86 -3.74
C SER A 286 -6.54 4.04 -3.33
N GLY A 287 -6.73 3.76 -2.03
CA GLY A 287 -7.90 3.04 -1.51
C GLY A 287 -7.87 1.52 -1.70
N HIS A 288 -6.76 0.97 -2.21
CA HIS A 288 -6.58 -0.47 -2.25
C HIS A 288 -6.38 -1.00 -0.82
N LEU A 289 -7.06 -2.10 -0.52
CA LEU A 289 -6.89 -2.81 0.73
C LEU A 289 -6.41 -4.24 0.48
N THR A 290 -5.47 -4.69 1.31
CA THR A 290 -5.08 -6.09 1.38
C THR A 290 -5.38 -6.62 2.78
N ASN A 291 -5.96 -7.81 2.85
CA ASN A 291 -6.20 -8.51 4.10
C ASN A 291 -4.97 -9.36 4.47
N LEU A 292 -4.30 -9.02 5.57
CA LEU A 292 -3.11 -9.71 6.11
C LEU A 292 -3.45 -10.54 7.34
N SER A 293 -4.73 -10.84 7.57
CA SER A 293 -5.21 -11.50 8.78
C SER A 293 -4.83 -12.98 8.84
N THR A 294 -4.64 -13.61 7.68
CA THR A 294 -4.31 -15.03 7.58
C THR A 294 -2.80 -15.22 7.74
N ALA A 295 -2.39 -15.82 8.85
CA ALA A 295 -1.06 -16.40 8.95
C ALA A 295 -0.99 -17.66 8.07
N PRO A 296 0.18 -18.05 7.55
CA PRO A 296 0.32 -19.33 6.85
C PRO A 296 -0.29 -20.43 7.70
N ALA A 297 -1.22 -21.21 7.13
CA ALA A 297 -1.73 -22.39 7.79
C ALA A 297 -0.51 -23.23 8.18
N ALA A 298 -0.28 -23.38 9.48
CA ALA A 298 0.84 -24.17 9.92
C ALA A 298 0.62 -25.61 9.42
N ASN A 299 1.64 -26.23 8.85
CA ASN A 299 1.59 -27.63 8.42
C ASN A 299 2.21 -28.49 9.52
N PHE A 300 1.60 -28.47 10.72
CA PHE A 300 2.22 -29.11 11.87
C PHE A 300 2.10 -30.63 11.84
N ALA A 301 1.08 -31.20 11.18
CA ALA A 301 0.94 -32.64 11.07
C ALA A 301 2.09 -33.26 10.25
N PRO A 302 2.74 -34.34 10.72
CA PRO A 302 3.70 -35.09 9.90
C PRO A 302 3.04 -35.61 8.62
N VAL A 303 3.67 -35.37 7.47
CA VAL A 303 3.22 -35.88 6.16
C VAL A 303 3.59 -37.36 6.01
N GLY A 304 2.84 -38.21 6.70
CA GLY A 304 2.95 -39.67 6.64
C GLY A 304 3.71 -40.31 7.81
N ALA A 305 3.69 -41.65 7.85
CA ALA A 305 4.14 -42.43 9.00
C ALA A 305 5.63 -42.26 9.35
N ALA A 306 6.52 -42.18 8.35
CA ALA A 306 7.96 -42.03 8.62
C ALA A 306 8.30 -40.70 9.33
N ALA A 307 7.68 -39.59 8.88
CA ALA A 307 7.85 -38.29 9.52
C ALA A 307 7.23 -38.24 10.92
N PHE A 308 6.20 -39.04 11.19
CA PHE A 308 5.65 -39.22 12.53
C PHE A 308 6.60 -40.04 13.41
N ASP A 309 7.14 -41.15 12.89
CA ASP A 309 8.09 -42.02 13.58
C ASP A 309 9.32 -41.24 14.06
N ASP A 310 9.96 -40.47 13.17
CA ASP A 310 11.13 -39.63 13.49
C ASP A 310 10.81 -38.59 14.58
N ARG A 311 9.56 -38.14 14.63
CA ARG A 311 9.13 -37.12 15.58
C ARG A 311 8.88 -37.68 16.97
N VAL A 312 8.28 -38.88 17.06
CA VAL A 312 7.89 -39.46 18.35
C VAL A 312 8.96 -40.40 18.93
N ALA A 313 9.89 -40.91 18.12
CA ALA A 313 10.92 -41.83 18.57
C ALA A 313 11.70 -41.31 19.79
N GLY A 314 11.69 -42.08 20.88
CA GLY A 314 12.38 -41.73 22.13
C GLY A 314 11.71 -40.61 22.94
N ARG A 315 10.47 -40.27 22.62
CA ARG A 315 9.71 -39.20 23.28
C ARG A 315 8.47 -39.74 23.97
N ARG A 316 7.97 -38.93 24.89
CA ARG A 316 6.73 -39.14 25.62
C ARG A 316 5.66 -38.20 25.11
N MET A 317 4.44 -38.68 24.94
CA MET A 317 3.25 -37.87 24.71
C MET A 317 2.41 -37.92 25.99
N VAL A 318 2.23 -36.77 26.62
CA VAL A 318 1.51 -36.62 27.90
C VAL A 318 0.15 -36.00 27.63
N GLY A 319 -0.89 -36.60 28.19
CA GLY A 319 -2.25 -36.06 28.15
C GLY A 319 -2.47 -34.87 29.08
N ASP A 320 -3.71 -34.35 29.16
CA ASP A 320 -4.09 -33.33 30.14
C ASP A 320 -3.96 -33.81 31.59
N ASP A 321 -4.17 -35.10 31.83
CA ASP A 321 -3.83 -35.75 33.09
C ASP A 321 -2.37 -36.26 33.02
N PRO A 322 -1.43 -35.67 33.79
CA PRO A 322 -0.02 -36.09 33.78
C PRO A 322 0.21 -37.51 34.32
N ALA A 323 -0.79 -38.14 34.93
CA ALA A 323 -0.73 -39.55 35.31
C ALA A 323 -0.89 -40.52 34.12
N GLY A 324 -1.38 -40.03 32.97
CA GLY A 324 -1.55 -40.77 31.73
C GLY A 324 -0.56 -40.32 30.64
N PHE A 325 0.26 -41.23 30.11
CA PHE A 325 1.20 -40.89 29.02
C PHE A 325 1.57 -42.08 28.13
N LEU A 326 1.99 -41.77 26.90
CA LEU A 326 2.48 -42.70 25.87
C LEU A 326 3.98 -42.49 25.65
N ASP A 327 4.79 -43.52 25.88
CA ASP A 327 6.21 -43.55 25.52
C ASP A 327 6.40 -44.28 24.19
N PHE A 328 7.10 -43.65 23.24
CA PHE A 328 7.35 -44.20 21.91
C PHE A 328 8.79 -44.71 21.78
N PHE A 329 8.94 -45.93 21.28
CA PHE A 329 10.21 -46.62 21.11
C PHE A 329 10.49 -46.95 19.64
N ALA A 330 11.74 -47.33 19.36
CA ALA A 330 12.15 -47.79 18.03
C ALA A 330 11.30 -48.96 17.54
N GLY A 331 11.16 -49.08 16.21
CA GLY A 331 10.39 -50.16 15.58
C GLY A 331 8.87 -50.04 15.70
N ARG A 332 8.35 -48.80 15.83
CA ARG A 332 6.92 -48.49 15.97
C ARG A 332 6.25 -49.15 17.18
N ARG A 333 6.97 -49.21 18.29
CA ARG A 333 6.49 -49.72 19.57
C ARG A 333 6.11 -48.58 20.51
N PHE A 334 5.10 -48.79 21.35
CA PHE A 334 4.73 -47.84 22.40
C PHE A 334 4.51 -48.54 23.74
N ARG A 335 4.58 -47.76 24.83
CA ARG A 335 4.07 -48.12 26.15
C ARG A 335 3.18 -47.00 26.66
N GLU A 336 1.93 -47.31 26.91
CA GLU A 336 1.01 -46.41 27.59
C GLU A 336 1.02 -46.70 29.09
N THR A 337 1.06 -45.65 29.91
CA THR A 337 0.88 -45.76 31.36
C THR A 337 -0.40 -45.05 31.74
N LEU A 338 -1.33 -45.77 32.40
CA LEU A 338 -2.61 -45.24 32.89
C LEU A 338 -2.81 -45.68 34.33
N GLY A 339 -2.96 -44.74 35.27
CA GLY A 339 -3.24 -45.05 36.67
C GLY A 339 -2.15 -45.87 37.39
N GLY A 340 -0.93 -45.94 36.82
CA GLY A 340 0.19 -46.73 37.33
C GLY A 340 0.38 -48.10 36.67
N ASP A 341 -0.56 -48.54 35.85
CA ASP A 341 -0.44 -49.75 35.03
C ASP A 341 0.16 -49.42 33.66
N ALA A 342 0.96 -50.35 33.12
CA ALA A 342 1.65 -50.18 31.84
C ALA A 342 1.13 -51.18 30.79
N TYR A 343 0.78 -50.65 29.61
CA TYR A 343 0.25 -51.39 28.48
C TYR A 343 1.15 -51.17 27.26
N GLU A 344 1.51 -52.23 26.53
CA GLU A 344 2.42 -52.14 25.39
C GLU A 344 1.75 -52.58 24.09
N GLY A 345 2.27 -52.07 22.98
CA GLY A 345 1.73 -52.37 21.66
C GLY A 345 2.55 -51.80 20.52
N SER A 346 1.97 -51.88 19.32
CA SER A 346 2.49 -51.25 18.10
C SER A 346 1.56 -50.11 17.67
N TYR A 347 2.10 -49.11 16.97
CA TYR A 347 1.31 -48.00 16.47
C TYR A 347 1.44 -47.80 14.95
N SER A 348 0.44 -47.16 14.36
CA SER A 348 0.47 -46.67 12.98
C SER A 348 -0.13 -45.28 12.90
N TYR A 349 0.41 -44.45 12.01
CA TYR A 349 -0.04 -43.08 11.81
C TYR A 349 -0.43 -42.83 10.35
N THR A 350 -1.55 -42.14 10.15
CA THR A 350 -2.04 -41.68 8.85
C THR A 350 -2.18 -40.17 8.86
N PHE A 351 -1.61 -39.51 7.85
CA PHE A 351 -1.81 -38.08 7.63
C PHE A 351 -3.20 -37.84 7.04
N THR A 352 -3.94 -36.89 7.62
CA THR A 352 -5.29 -36.54 7.17
C THR A 352 -5.28 -35.18 6.46
N ASP A 353 -4.75 -34.14 7.11
CA ASP A 353 -4.58 -32.80 6.54
C ASP A 353 -3.42 -32.05 7.22
N ALA A 354 -3.19 -30.79 6.81
CA ALA A 354 -2.12 -29.92 7.28
C ALA A 354 -1.88 -29.92 8.81
N ASN A 355 -2.94 -30.06 9.61
CA ASN A 355 -2.87 -30.08 11.07
C ASN A 355 -3.58 -31.27 11.70
N ARG A 356 -3.93 -32.31 10.94
CA ARG A 356 -4.61 -33.49 11.49
C ARG A 356 -3.99 -34.80 11.03
N GLY A 357 -3.99 -35.76 11.92
CA GLY A 357 -3.60 -37.13 11.61
C GLY A 357 -4.23 -38.14 12.55
N SER A 358 -4.39 -39.37 12.07
CA SER A 358 -4.98 -40.48 12.81
C SER A 358 -3.88 -41.42 13.30
N LEU A 359 -3.77 -41.59 14.62
CA LEU A 359 -2.86 -42.51 15.30
C LEU A 359 -3.65 -43.72 15.81
N VAL A 360 -3.30 -44.90 15.33
CA VAL A 360 -3.91 -46.17 15.78
C VAL A 360 -2.92 -46.91 16.68
N LEU A 361 -3.33 -47.20 17.90
CA LEU A 361 -2.62 -48.00 18.89
C LEU A 361 -3.17 -49.43 18.90
N ASN A 362 -2.32 -50.39 18.57
CA ASN A 362 -2.62 -51.82 18.58
C ASN A 362 -1.92 -52.46 19.78
N TYR A 363 -2.67 -52.70 20.86
CA TYR A 363 -2.12 -53.28 22.09
C TYR A 363 -1.81 -54.76 21.90
N ASP A 364 -0.76 -55.26 22.56
CA ASP A 364 -0.39 -56.68 22.50
C ASP A 364 -1.46 -57.61 23.11
N SER A 365 -2.37 -57.05 23.90
CA SER A 365 -3.57 -57.74 24.42
C SER A 365 -4.64 -58.01 23.34
N GLY A 366 -4.54 -57.36 22.18
CA GLY A 366 -5.51 -57.42 21.08
C GLY A 366 -6.54 -56.29 21.08
N ALA A 367 -6.50 -55.36 22.05
CA ALA A 367 -7.31 -54.14 22.01
C ALA A 367 -6.77 -53.14 20.97
N VAL A 368 -7.66 -52.32 20.39
CA VAL A 368 -7.29 -51.25 19.46
C VAL A 368 -7.91 -49.93 19.91
N CYS A 369 -7.12 -48.87 19.87
CA CYS A 369 -7.59 -47.49 20.09
C CYS A 369 -7.13 -46.59 18.94
N THR A 370 -8.04 -45.77 18.42
CA THR A 370 -7.79 -44.78 17.38
C THR A 370 -7.89 -43.38 17.98
N TYR A 371 -6.83 -42.60 17.78
CA TYR A 371 -6.70 -41.21 18.19
C TYR A 371 -6.70 -40.31 16.96
N GLU A 372 -7.68 -39.43 16.86
CA GLU A 372 -7.72 -38.36 15.87
C GLU A 372 -7.01 -37.13 16.45
N LEU A 373 -5.75 -36.94 16.07
CA LEU A 373 -4.86 -35.90 16.57
C LEU A 373 -5.01 -34.62 15.74
N GLY A 374 -5.31 -33.52 16.41
CA GLY A 374 -5.14 -32.16 15.91
C GLY A 374 -3.81 -31.57 16.42
N PHE A 375 -2.99 -31.03 15.52
CA PHE A 375 -1.68 -30.43 15.81
C PHE A 375 -1.81 -28.91 15.93
N ALA A 376 -1.61 -28.39 17.14
CA ALA A 376 -1.50 -26.94 17.39
C ALA A 376 -0.05 -26.45 17.27
N SER A 377 0.93 -27.36 17.34
CA SER A 377 2.34 -27.13 17.03
C SER A 377 2.99 -28.45 16.59
N ARG A 378 4.29 -28.45 16.27
CA ARG A 378 5.04 -29.70 16.03
C ARG A 378 5.01 -30.67 17.22
N THR A 379 4.82 -30.18 18.44
CA THR A 379 4.97 -30.96 19.68
C THR A 379 3.77 -30.91 20.60
N ALA A 380 2.66 -30.27 20.23
CA ALA A 380 1.46 -30.22 21.07
C ALA A 380 0.19 -30.08 20.23
N GLY A 381 -0.94 -30.43 20.84
CA GLY A 381 -2.21 -30.41 20.17
C GLY A 381 -3.37 -30.91 21.02
N GLY A 382 -4.51 -31.10 20.38
CA GLY A 382 -5.70 -31.71 20.97
C GLY A 382 -6.15 -32.88 20.11
N GLY A 383 -7.28 -33.49 20.45
CA GLY A 383 -7.82 -34.59 19.68
C GLY A 383 -8.92 -35.33 20.39
N SER A 384 -9.39 -36.39 19.75
CA SER A 384 -10.31 -37.35 20.34
C SER A 384 -9.77 -38.76 20.19
N TYR A 385 -10.23 -39.67 21.04
CA TYR A 385 -9.90 -41.08 20.92
C TYR A 385 -11.15 -41.94 21.03
N THR A 386 -11.08 -43.11 20.40
CA THR A 386 -12.09 -44.17 20.45
C THR A 386 -11.40 -45.52 20.53
N CYS A 387 -11.86 -46.39 21.41
CA CYS A 387 -11.28 -47.70 21.67
C CYS A 387 -12.34 -48.80 21.48
N ASP A 388 -11.91 -49.97 21.03
CA ASP A 388 -12.79 -51.13 20.78
C ASP A 388 -13.44 -51.70 22.06
N ASP A 389 -12.91 -51.35 23.24
CA ASP A 389 -13.50 -51.69 24.54
C ASP A 389 -14.62 -50.72 24.98
N GLY A 390 -14.95 -49.73 24.13
CA GLY A 390 -16.00 -48.74 24.36
C GLY A 390 -15.51 -47.44 24.99
N GLY A 391 -14.20 -47.28 25.23
CA GLY A 391 -13.64 -46.01 25.68
C GLY A 391 -13.68 -44.93 24.59
N SER A 392 -14.10 -43.71 24.93
CA SER A 392 -14.00 -42.56 24.04
C SER A 392 -13.92 -41.26 24.82
N GLY A 393 -13.19 -40.27 24.31
CA GLY A 393 -13.10 -38.95 24.94
C GLY A 393 -12.25 -37.96 24.15
N GLU A 394 -12.17 -36.73 24.65
CA GLU A 394 -11.24 -35.71 24.16
C GLU A 394 -9.91 -35.77 24.94
N VAL A 395 -8.83 -35.38 24.27
CA VAL A 395 -7.48 -35.41 24.84
C VAL A 395 -6.65 -34.24 24.33
N GLY A 396 -6.22 -33.36 25.23
CA GLY A 396 -5.07 -32.50 25.02
C GLY A 396 -3.79 -33.30 25.14
N TRP A 397 -2.82 -33.04 24.27
CA TRP A 397 -1.54 -33.76 24.27
C TRP A 397 -0.35 -32.83 24.05
N ARG A 398 0.76 -33.18 24.66
CA ARG A 398 2.06 -32.53 24.42
C ARG A 398 3.19 -33.55 24.46
N MET A 399 4.20 -33.33 23.63
CA MET A 399 5.42 -34.12 23.61
C MET A 399 6.40 -33.58 24.65
N THR A 400 6.93 -34.48 25.45
CA THR A 400 8.02 -34.24 26.39
C THR A 400 9.11 -35.28 26.18
N HIS A 401 10.27 -35.05 26.78
CA HIS A 401 11.24 -36.12 26.95
C HIS A 401 10.74 -37.14 27.98
N ILE A 402 11.18 -38.38 27.86
CA ILE A 402 10.92 -39.43 28.85
C ILE A 402 11.78 -39.10 30.10
N PRO A 403 11.19 -38.76 31.26
CA PRO A 403 11.96 -38.39 32.44
C PRO A 403 12.83 -39.56 32.93
N GLY A 404 14.12 -39.32 33.15
CA GLY A 404 15.11 -40.36 33.43
C GLY A 404 15.85 -40.90 32.20
N ALA A 405 15.47 -40.46 30.99
CA ALA A 405 16.32 -40.50 29.81
C ALA A 405 17.11 -39.18 29.71
N GLU A 406 18.05 -38.95 30.62
CA GLU A 406 19.04 -37.88 30.41
C GLU A 406 20.07 -38.35 29.37
N GLN A 407 20.26 -37.49 28.36
CA GLN A 407 21.40 -37.42 27.44
C GLN A 407 22.22 -38.70 27.20
N GLY A 408 21.90 -39.36 26.08
CA GLY A 408 22.82 -40.26 25.40
C GLY A 408 22.13 -41.50 24.89
N THR A 409 21.62 -41.46 23.66
CA THR A 409 21.63 -42.68 22.82
C THR A 409 22.98 -42.79 22.14
N ASP A 410 24.02 -42.75 22.96
CA ASP A 410 25.32 -43.30 22.66
C ASP A 410 25.51 -44.36 23.73
N ASP A 411 25.44 -45.64 23.35
CA ASP A 411 25.50 -46.82 24.23
C ASP A 411 26.88 -46.95 24.93
N TYR A 412 27.65 -45.85 25.11
CA TYR A 412 29.05 -45.82 25.51
C TYR A 412 29.30 -45.31 26.93
N CYS A 413 30.26 -45.89 27.65
CA CYS A 413 30.74 -45.45 28.95
C CYS A 413 31.41 -44.06 28.88
N ARG A 414 31.11 -43.18 29.84
CA ARG A 414 31.74 -41.87 30.04
C ARG A 414 32.28 -41.76 31.47
N ALA A 415 33.30 -40.92 31.66
CA ALA A 415 33.82 -40.65 33.00
C ALA A 415 32.76 -39.91 33.84
N GLY A 416 32.47 -40.41 35.03
CA GLY A 416 31.38 -39.97 35.90
C GLY A 416 30.14 -40.88 35.87
N ASP A 417 30.03 -41.78 34.89
CA ASP A 417 28.85 -42.64 34.74
C ASP A 417 28.69 -43.61 35.90
N LEU A 418 27.42 -43.88 36.25
CA LEU A 418 27.03 -44.82 37.29
C LEU A 418 26.38 -46.07 36.66
N VAL A 419 27.12 -47.19 36.61
CA VAL A 419 26.61 -48.46 36.09
C VAL A 419 26.06 -49.29 37.24
N ARG A 420 24.74 -49.53 37.24
CA ARG A 420 24.03 -50.27 38.29
C ARG A 420 24.06 -51.79 38.05
N PRO A 421 23.82 -52.64 39.06
CA PRO A 421 23.67 -54.08 38.87
C PRO A 421 22.61 -54.41 37.80
N GLY A 422 23.00 -55.19 36.79
CA GLY A 422 22.18 -55.54 35.63
C GLY A 422 22.30 -54.58 34.44
N ALA A 423 23.03 -53.47 34.58
CA ALA A 423 23.28 -52.51 33.51
C ALA A 423 24.67 -52.68 32.90
N SER A 424 24.86 -52.08 31.72
CA SER A 424 26.11 -52.07 31.00
C SER A 424 26.29 -50.80 30.17
N CYS A 425 27.53 -50.49 29.80
CA CYS A 425 27.89 -49.46 28.82
C CYS A 425 29.04 -49.96 27.92
N ASP A 426 29.08 -49.57 26.65
CA ASP A 426 30.10 -49.96 25.67
C ASP A 426 31.34 -49.05 25.71
N LEU A 427 32.50 -49.54 25.31
CA LEU A 427 33.68 -48.70 25.12
C LEU A 427 33.78 -48.31 23.64
N TYR A 428 33.84 -47.01 23.36
CA TYR A 428 33.79 -46.44 22.01
C TYR A 428 34.88 -46.97 21.07
N GLU A 429 34.47 -47.24 19.82
CA GLU A 429 35.29 -47.88 18.78
C GLU A 429 35.96 -49.20 19.21
N THR A 430 35.45 -49.85 20.25
CA THR A 430 35.91 -51.17 20.67
C THR A 430 34.76 -52.17 20.74
N PRO A 431 35.02 -53.48 20.56
CA PRO A 431 34.00 -54.51 20.74
C PRO A 431 33.77 -54.89 22.22
N PHE A 432 34.22 -54.05 23.17
CA PHE A 432 34.19 -54.33 24.60
C PHE A 432 33.15 -53.48 25.31
N ARG A 433 32.48 -54.10 26.30
CA ARG A 433 31.41 -53.55 27.13
C ARG A 433 31.78 -53.69 28.60
N PHE A 434 31.56 -52.67 29.41
CA PHE A 434 31.60 -52.79 30.86
C PHE A 434 30.19 -53.10 31.40
N GLU A 435 30.02 -54.27 31.99
CA GLU A 435 28.77 -54.73 32.62
C GLU A 435 28.93 -54.85 34.13
N VAL A 436 27.89 -54.54 34.90
CA VAL A 436 27.84 -54.86 36.33
C VAL A 436 26.86 -56.02 36.51
N ARG A 437 27.36 -57.17 36.92
CA ARG A 437 26.52 -58.36 37.13
C ARG A 437 25.58 -58.17 38.30
N SER A 438 24.53 -58.98 38.36
CA SER A 438 23.52 -58.93 39.42
C SER A 438 24.06 -59.09 40.85
N GLY A 439 25.28 -59.61 41.03
CA GLY A 439 26.00 -59.67 42.32
C GLY A 439 26.91 -58.47 42.63
N GLY A 440 26.81 -57.36 41.87
CA GLY A 440 27.61 -56.15 42.06
C GLY A 440 29.06 -56.24 41.57
N GLN A 441 29.40 -57.29 40.80
CA GLN A 441 30.74 -57.48 40.23
C GLN A 441 30.83 -56.80 38.85
N GLY A 442 31.78 -55.88 38.69
CA GLY A 442 32.04 -55.17 37.42
C GLY A 442 32.96 -55.97 36.51
N CYS A 443 32.55 -56.14 35.25
CA CYS A 443 33.22 -56.97 34.25
C CYS A 443 33.35 -56.23 32.92
N LEU A 444 34.53 -56.26 32.33
CA LEU A 444 34.74 -55.93 30.92
C LEU A 444 34.54 -57.19 30.08
N VAL A 445 33.64 -57.15 29.11
CA VAL A 445 33.19 -58.29 28.28
C VAL A 445 33.22 -57.90 26.81
N GLY A 446 33.86 -58.71 25.96
CA GLY A 446 33.90 -58.46 24.52
C GLY A 446 35.03 -59.21 23.84
N GLY A 447 34.93 -59.40 22.52
CA GLY A 447 35.97 -60.09 21.73
C GLY A 447 36.32 -61.52 22.18
N GLY A 448 35.39 -62.24 22.83
CA GLY A 448 35.62 -63.58 23.38
C GLY A 448 36.33 -63.63 24.74
N SER A 449 36.61 -62.48 25.35
CA SER A 449 37.32 -62.35 26.63
C SER A 449 36.43 -61.69 27.68
N THR A 450 36.61 -62.07 28.96
CA THR A 450 35.91 -61.48 30.10
C THR A 450 36.89 -61.26 31.25
N ILE A 451 36.95 -60.04 31.77
CA ILE A 451 37.82 -59.66 32.89
C ILE A 451 36.96 -58.97 33.94
N CYS A 452 36.94 -59.48 35.17
CA CYS A 452 36.07 -58.97 36.23
C CYS A 452 36.87 -58.53 37.47
N SER A 453 36.37 -57.53 38.20
CA SER A 453 36.88 -57.12 39.51
C SER A 453 35.73 -56.99 40.51
N GLY A 454 36.03 -57.22 41.79
CA GLY A 454 35.09 -57.02 42.89
C GLY A 454 35.21 -55.65 43.57
N GLY A 455 36.20 -54.82 43.18
CA GLY A 455 36.57 -53.56 43.84
C GLY A 455 36.83 -52.42 42.85
N ARG A 456 38.06 -51.91 42.74
CA ARG A 456 38.45 -51.00 41.64
C ARG A 456 38.93 -51.83 40.44
N HIS A 457 38.64 -51.39 39.23
CA HIS A 457 38.96 -52.04 37.97
C HIS A 457 39.73 -51.02 37.13
N ASP A 458 41.06 -51.04 37.22
CA ASP A 458 41.96 -50.12 36.52
C ASP A 458 42.63 -50.87 35.36
N LEU A 459 42.21 -50.52 34.15
CA LEU A 459 42.73 -51.00 32.88
C LEU A 459 43.29 -49.84 32.05
N SER A 460 43.79 -48.79 32.71
CA SER A 460 44.46 -47.69 32.00
C SER A 460 45.64 -48.24 31.16
N ASN A 461 45.65 -47.96 29.85
CA ASN A 461 46.64 -48.45 28.88
C ASN A 461 46.76 -49.98 28.73
N PHE A 462 45.73 -50.75 29.11
CA PHE A 462 45.72 -52.19 28.92
C PHE A 462 45.56 -52.56 27.44
N THR A 463 46.05 -53.72 26.98
CA THR A 463 45.82 -54.20 25.60
C THR A 463 45.18 -55.57 25.63
N LEU A 464 44.00 -55.70 25.03
CA LEU A 464 43.25 -56.95 24.95
C LEU A 464 42.93 -57.22 23.48
N ASN A 465 43.31 -58.41 23.00
CA ASN A 465 43.13 -58.82 21.60
C ASN A 465 43.68 -57.81 20.56
N GLY A 466 44.78 -57.11 20.91
CA GLY A 466 45.42 -56.12 20.03
C GLY A 466 44.78 -54.73 20.07
N ILE A 467 43.73 -54.52 20.86
CA ILE A 467 43.05 -53.23 21.04
C ILE A 467 43.47 -52.64 22.38
N ARG A 468 43.89 -51.37 22.38
CA ARG A 468 44.24 -50.64 23.59
C ARG A 468 42.97 -50.18 24.29
N ILE A 469 42.85 -50.49 25.57
CA ILE A 469 41.73 -50.13 26.44
C ILE A 469 42.24 -49.10 27.44
N THR A 470 41.44 -48.07 27.68
CA THR A 470 41.57 -47.16 28.81
C THR A 470 40.23 -47.15 29.51
N LEU A 471 40.17 -47.77 30.70
CA LEU A 471 39.00 -47.79 31.57
C LEU A 471 39.46 -47.92 33.01
N VAL A 472 38.99 -47.03 33.88
CA VAL A 472 39.11 -47.13 35.32
C VAL A 472 37.71 -47.00 35.90
N ALA A 473 37.27 -48.00 36.65
CA ALA A 473 35.96 -48.00 37.30
C ALA A 473 36.08 -48.45 38.76
N ALA A 474 35.28 -47.89 39.66
CA ALA A 474 35.30 -48.26 41.07
C ALA A 474 33.90 -48.63 41.57
N ARG A 475 33.82 -49.72 42.32
CA ARG A 475 32.59 -50.13 43.01
C ARG A 475 32.26 -49.18 44.15
N ASN A 476 31.01 -48.73 44.19
CA ASN A 476 30.42 -47.93 45.26
C ASN A 476 29.83 -48.83 46.35
N SER A 477 29.45 -48.22 47.49
CA SER A 477 28.88 -48.94 48.63
C SER A 477 27.49 -49.56 48.38
N ASP A 478 26.79 -49.13 47.32
CA ASP A 478 25.46 -49.61 46.92
C ASP A 478 25.51 -50.63 45.78
N ASP A 479 26.70 -51.22 45.52
CA ASP A 479 26.97 -52.19 44.45
C ASP A 479 26.89 -51.67 43.01
N SER A 480 26.66 -50.36 42.84
CA SER A 480 26.90 -49.69 41.56
C SER A 480 28.40 -49.46 41.32
N TRP A 481 28.77 -49.13 40.09
CA TRP A 481 30.13 -48.82 39.71
C TRP A 481 30.20 -47.43 39.07
N THR A 482 31.10 -46.59 39.58
CA THR A 482 31.42 -45.30 38.96
C THR A 482 32.54 -45.50 37.95
N ILE A 483 32.34 -45.06 36.71
CA ILE A 483 33.43 -44.95 35.73
C ILE A 483 34.26 -43.73 36.10
N GLU A 484 35.50 -43.94 36.55
CA GLU A 484 36.41 -42.87 36.96
C GLU A 484 37.18 -42.30 35.76
N GLU A 485 37.53 -43.17 34.81
CA GLU A 485 38.28 -42.82 33.60
C GLU A 485 37.86 -43.77 32.48
N VAL A 486 37.75 -43.27 31.26
CA VAL A 486 37.58 -44.08 30.05
C VAL A 486 38.25 -43.34 28.91
N ALA A 487 38.71 -44.05 27.86
CA ALA A 487 39.22 -43.40 26.66
C ALA A 487 38.22 -42.31 26.24
N PRO A 488 38.65 -41.04 26.08
CA PRO A 488 37.73 -39.97 25.76
C PRO A 488 37.05 -40.29 24.42
N GLN A 489 35.74 -40.16 24.38
CA GLN A 489 35.07 -39.86 23.12
C GLN A 489 35.75 -38.61 22.55
N PRO A 490 35.85 -38.43 21.21
CA PRO A 490 35.84 -37.07 20.73
C PRO A 490 34.63 -36.41 21.42
N GLY A 491 34.83 -35.30 22.13
CA GLY A 491 33.68 -34.48 22.52
C GLY A 491 32.87 -34.13 21.26
N PRO A 492 31.72 -33.43 21.36
CA PRO A 492 31.35 -32.62 20.20
C PRO A 492 32.63 -31.86 19.84
N ALA A 493 33.13 -32.07 18.63
CA ALA A 493 34.32 -31.37 18.17
C ALA A 493 34.13 -29.92 18.57
N ALA A 494 35.14 -29.25 19.12
CA ALA A 494 35.16 -27.79 19.06
C ALA A 494 34.77 -27.48 17.62
N GLN A 495 33.57 -26.90 17.43
CA GLN A 495 33.08 -26.64 16.11
C GLN A 495 34.08 -25.65 15.55
N GLY A 496 34.88 -26.11 14.60
CA GLY A 496 35.70 -25.21 13.82
C GLY A 496 34.81 -24.07 13.31
N PRO A 497 35.41 -22.90 13.04
CA PRO A 497 34.66 -21.66 12.84
C PRO A 497 33.44 -21.87 11.93
N ASP A 498 32.26 -21.44 12.34
CA ASP A 498 31.03 -21.53 11.54
C ASP A 498 30.66 -20.12 11.13
N LEU A 499 31.03 -19.66 9.93
CA LEU A 499 30.64 -18.35 9.44
C LEU A 499 29.19 -18.41 8.98
N VAL A 500 28.42 -17.40 9.35
CA VAL A 500 27.09 -17.16 8.78
C VAL A 500 27.06 -15.77 8.22
N VAL A 501 26.48 -15.60 7.04
CA VAL A 501 26.19 -14.29 6.48
C VAL A 501 24.70 -14.01 6.64
N GLU A 502 24.36 -13.02 7.44
CA GLU A 502 22.99 -12.69 7.84
C GLU A 502 22.71 -11.18 7.72
N SER A 503 21.44 -10.80 7.84
CA SER A 503 20.98 -9.41 7.77
C SER A 503 21.42 -8.64 6.51
N PRO A 504 21.18 -9.18 5.29
CA PRO A 504 21.50 -8.46 4.07
C PRO A 504 20.52 -7.28 3.89
N SER A 505 21.01 -6.12 3.50
CA SER A 505 20.20 -4.94 3.20
C SER A 505 20.84 -4.06 2.13
N VAL A 506 20.05 -3.16 1.55
CA VAL A 506 20.52 -2.09 0.66
C VAL A 506 20.06 -0.75 1.22
N ASP A 507 20.78 0.33 0.94
CA ASP A 507 20.36 1.69 1.29
C ASP A 507 19.26 2.25 0.37
N ASP A 508 19.18 1.71 -0.85
CA ASP A 508 18.15 2.05 -1.84
C ASP A 508 17.57 0.76 -2.43
N GLU A 509 16.28 0.48 -2.16
CA GLU A 509 15.56 -0.69 -2.69
C GLU A 509 14.99 -0.46 -4.11
N GLY A 510 15.00 0.80 -4.58
CA GLY A 510 14.39 1.27 -5.81
C GLY A 510 15.32 2.05 -6.75
N PRO A 511 16.62 1.72 -6.91
CA PRO A 511 17.56 2.56 -7.65
C PRO A 511 17.24 2.61 -9.14
N ASP A 512 17.40 3.78 -9.74
CA ASP A 512 17.32 3.97 -11.19
C ASP A 512 18.29 3.03 -11.93
N PRO A 513 18.00 2.66 -13.19
CA PRO A 513 18.90 1.79 -13.93
C PRO A 513 20.30 2.39 -14.08
N GLY A 514 21.30 1.66 -13.58
CA GLY A 514 22.69 2.11 -13.58
C GLY A 514 23.09 3.01 -12.41
N ALA A 515 22.18 3.34 -11.49
CA ALA A 515 22.51 4.03 -10.25
C ALA A 515 23.40 3.16 -9.33
N VAL A 516 24.14 3.83 -8.43
CA VAL A 516 25.00 3.16 -7.44
C VAL A 516 24.27 3.14 -6.11
N PHE A 517 24.24 1.97 -5.47
CA PHE A 517 23.65 1.76 -4.14
C PHE A 517 24.63 0.97 -3.26
N ASP A 518 24.58 1.14 -1.95
CA ASP A 518 25.38 0.39 -1.00
C ASP A 518 24.64 -0.87 -0.51
N PHE A 519 25.29 -2.02 -0.65
CA PHE A 519 24.81 -3.29 -0.09
C PHE A 519 25.54 -3.57 1.22
N PHE A 520 24.82 -4.03 2.24
CA PHE A 520 25.31 -4.37 3.57
C PHE A 520 24.99 -5.83 3.91
N ALA A 521 25.89 -6.51 4.62
CA ALA A 521 25.63 -7.80 5.25
C ALA A 521 26.46 -7.98 6.52
N ALA A 522 25.96 -8.75 7.50
CA ALA A 522 26.69 -9.11 8.70
C ALA A 522 27.30 -10.51 8.56
N VAL A 523 28.60 -10.64 8.84
CA VAL A 523 29.27 -11.95 8.93
C VAL A 523 29.57 -12.25 10.40
N ARG A 524 29.07 -13.38 10.91
CA ARG A 524 29.26 -13.80 12.30
C ARG A 524 29.84 -15.20 12.39
N THR A 525 30.66 -15.46 13.41
CA THR A 525 31.10 -16.81 13.77
C THR A 525 30.14 -17.44 14.80
N ARG A 526 29.41 -18.49 14.43
CA ARG A 526 28.51 -19.27 15.32
C ARG A 526 29.23 -20.41 16.06
N GLY A 527 30.37 -20.86 15.54
CA GLY A 527 31.24 -21.88 16.15
C GLY A 527 32.05 -21.36 17.34
N ASP A 528 32.65 -22.28 18.11
CA ASP A 528 33.45 -21.96 19.30
C ASP A 528 34.94 -21.69 18.97
N ALA A 529 35.32 -21.72 17.69
CA ALA A 529 36.64 -21.38 17.16
C ALA A 529 36.65 -20.07 16.34
N ALA A 530 37.82 -19.43 16.27
CA ALA A 530 38.02 -18.22 15.48
C ALA A 530 38.16 -18.55 13.98
N ALA A 531 37.54 -17.73 13.12
CA ALA A 531 37.67 -17.82 11.67
C ALA A 531 38.91 -17.06 11.17
N SER A 532 39.62 -17.65 10.22
CA SER A 532 40.69 -16.96 9.49
C SER A 532 40.11 -15.86 8.58
N ALA A 533 40.96 -14.95 8.09
CA ALA A 533 40.52 -13.94 7.12
C ALA A 533 39.97 -14.61 5.86
N THR A 534 38.88 -14.05 5.31
CA THR A 534 38.18 -14.59 4.14
C THR A 534 37.74 -13.46 3.19
N THR A 535 37.12 -13.80 2.06
CA THR A 535 36.54 -12.85 1.09
C THR A 535 35.03 -12.98 1.12
N VAL A 536 34.31 -11.84 1.12
CA VAL A 536 32.86 -11.82 0.94
C VAL A 536 32.56 -11.39 -0.51
N ARG A 537 31.82 -12.23 -1.23
CA ARG A 537 31.42 -12.03 -2.63
C ARG A 537 29.95 -11.65 -2.70
N TYR A 538 29.60 -10.73 -3.58
CA TYR A 538 28.24 -10.28 -3.80
C TYR A 538 27.72 -10.81 -5.13
N TYR A 539 26.52 -11.38 -5.12
CA TYR A 539 25.89 -12.03 -6.26
C TYR A 539 24.58 -11.35 -6.62
N ARG A 540 24.27 -11.31 -7.91
CA ARG A 540 22.99 -10.87 -8.47
C ARG A 540 22.31 -12.01 -9.22
N GLY A 541 21.11 -12.37 -8.78
CA GLY A 541 20.25 -13.40 -9.36
C GLY A 541 18.89 -12.88 -9.84
N THR A 542 18.07 -13.78 -10.37
CA THR A 542 16.68 -13.53 -10.82
C THR A 542 15.62 -14.05 -9.85
N ASP A 543 16.04 -14.75 -8.79
CA ASP A 543 15.18 -15.29 -7.75
C ASP A 543 15.82 -15.14 -6.35
N GLY A 544 15.09 -15.52 -5.31
CA GLY A 544 15.47 -15.27 -3.92
C GLY A 544 16.55 -16.19 -3.34
N GLY A 545 17.20 -17.03 -4.15
CA GLY A 545 18.20 -18.00 -3.68
C GLY A 545 19.54 -17.85 -4.38
N VAL A 546 20.65 -18.07 -3.65
CA VAL A 546 21.98 -18.04 -4.25
C VAL A 546 22.27 -19.35 -4.97
N SER A 547 22.63 -19.26 -6.26
CA SER A 547 22.87 -20.41 -7.13
C SER A 547 24.04 -20.17 -8.09
N SER A 548 24.49 -21.23 -8.77
CA SER A 548 25.55 -21.12 -9.78
C SER A 548 25.16 -20.33 -11.04
N SER A 549 23.88 -19.97 -11.20
CA SER A 549 23.40 -19.08 -12.27
C SER A 549 23.53 -17.60 -11.93
N ASP A 550 23.81 -17.26 -10.67
CA ASP A 550 23.91 -15.88 -10.25
C ASP A 550 25.25 -15.27 -10.67
N THR A 551 25.23 -13.98 -10.96
CA THR A 551 26.40 -13.25 -11.43
C THR A 551 27.13 -12.63 -10.25
N GLU A 552 28.41 -12.94 -10.03
CA GLU A 552 29.25 -12.19 -9.08
C GLU A 552 29.37 -10.73 -9.58
N VAL A 553 28.91 -9.78 -8.76
CA VAL A 553 28.89 -8.34 -9.08
C VAL A 553 29.94 -7.54 -8.32
N GLY A 554 30.58 -8.15 -7.30
CA GLY A 554 31.65 -7.53 -6.54
C GLY A 554 32.15 -8.41 -5.39
N ASN A 555 33.21 -7.98 -4.71
CA ASN A 555 33.71 -8.64 -3.50
C ASN A 555 34.49 -7.68 -2.57
N THR A 556 34.64 -8.07 -1.30
CA THR A 556 35.40 -7.34 -0.28
C THR A 556 36.17 -8.29 0.65
N SER A 557 37.32 -7.87 1.18
CA SER A 557 38.10 -8.69 2.11
C SER A 557 37.63 -8.53 3.56
N LEU A 558 37.41 -9.64 4.25
CA LEU A 558 37.07 -9.70 5.67
C LEU A 558 38.26 -10.21 6.49
N ALA A 559 38.71 -9.41 7.47
CA ALA A 559 39.73 -9.86 8.42
C ALA A 559 39.18 -10.96 9.33
N GLY A 560 40.06 -11.83 9.86
CA GLY A 560 39.65 -12.95 10.71
C GLY A 560 38.80 -12.52 11.91
N LEU A 561 37.83 -13.36 12.26
CA LEU A 561 36.82 -13.11 13.30
C LEU A 561 37.05 -14.05 14.49
N SER A 562 37.07 -13.50 15.71
CA SER A 562 37.07 -14.31 16.94
C SER A 562 35.77 -15.11 17.06
N ALA A 563 35.75 -16.18 17.87
CA ALA A 563 34.52 -16.95 18.14
C ALA A 563 33.39 -16.07 18.72
N GLY A 564 32.17 -16.21 18.19
CA GLY A 564 31.00 -15.41 18.56
C GLY A 564 31.02 -13.95 18.09
N ALA A 565 32.05 -13.51 17.36
CA ALA A 565 32.17 -12.13 16.90
C ALA A 565 31.42 -11.91 15.58
N GLU A 566 30.88 -10.72 15.41
CA GLU A 566 30.17 -10.27 14.22
C GLU A 566 30.87 -9.06 13.59
N ARG A 567 30.82 -8.97 12.26
CA ARG A 567 31.29 -7.81 11.50
C ARG A 567 30.35 -7.53 10.34
N THR A 568 29.84 -6.31 10.27
CA THR A 568 29.17 -5.77 9.08
C THR A 568 30.19 -5.45 8.00
N VAL A 569 29.93 -5.93 6.79
CA VAL A 569 30.65 -5.59 5.57
C VAL A 569 29.71 -4.83 4.64
N SER A 570 30.26 -3.92 3.84
CA SER A 570 29.51 -3.20 2.81
C SER A 570 30.29 -3.08 1.51
N LEU A 571 29.57 -2.90 0.40
CA LEU A 571 30.13 -2.62 -0.91
C LEU A 571 29.15 -1.79 -1.75
N ALA A 572 29.66 -0.73 -2.39
CA ALA A 572 28.92 0.02 -3.40
C ALA A 572 28.78 -0.81 -4.68
N LEU A 573 27.54 -1.10 -5.07
CA LEU A 573 27.15 -1.89 -6.25
C LEU A 573 26.41 -1.00 -7.25
N THR A 574 26.39 -1.42 -8.52
CA THR A 574 25.65 -0.71 -9.58
C THR A 574 24.40 -1.50 -9.96
N ALA A 575 23.25 -0.82 -9.95
CA ALA A 575 21.99 -1.36 -10.42
C ALA A 575 22.07 -1.73 -11.91
N PRO A 576 21.38 -2.79 -12.36
CA PRO A 576 21.33 -3.12 -13.78
C PRO A 576 20.72 -1.97 -14.58
N SER A 577 21.20 -1.75 -15.81
CA SER A 577 20.69 -0.71 -16.71
C SER A 577 19.33 -1.06 -17.35
N THR A 578 18.59 -1.98 -16.75
CA THR A 578 17.30 -2.45 -17.25
C THR A 578 16.35 -2.52 -16.07
N ALA A 579 15.19 -1.88 -16.20
CA ALA A 579 14.16 -1.98 -15.19
C ALA A 579 13.72 -3.43 -15.00
N GLY A 580 13.49 -3.82 -13.75
CA GLY A 580 13.18 -5.19 -13.38
C GLY A 580 13.43 -5.47 -11.91
N THR A 581 12.97 -6.63 -11.48
CA THR A 581 13.27 -7.14 -10.15
C THR A 581 14.56 -7.96 -10.19
N TYR A 582 15.51 -7.57 -9.36
CA TYR A 582 16.78 -8.27 -9.18
C TYR A 582 16.94 -8.69 -7.73
N TYR A 583 17.75 -9.72 -7.50
CA TYR A 583 17.99 -10.25 -6.16
C TYR A 583 19.48 -10.21 -5.87
N TYR A 584 19.87 -9.56 -4.77
CA TYR A 584 21.27 -9.40 -4.38
C TYR A 584 21.57 -10.15 -3.08
N ALA A 585 22.67 -10.88 -3.03
CA ALA A 585 23.09 -11.62 -1.84
C ALA A 585 24.61 -11.52 -1.62
N ALA A 586 25.06 -11.80 -0.40
CA ALA A 586 26.47 -11.87 -0.05
C ALA A 586 26.83 -13.27 0.45
N CYS A 587 27.99 -13.78 0.03
CA CYS A 587 28.54 -15.05 0.49
C CYS A 587 29.99 -14.91 0.96
N ALA A 588 30.32 -15.48 2.11
CA ALA A 588 31.69 -15.60 2.57
C ALA A 588 32.36 -16.85 1.94
N ASP A 589 33.60 -16.71 1.46
CA ASP A 589 34.40 -17.86 1.04
C ASP A 589 34.66 -18.76 2.26
N ALA A 590 34.50 -20.08 2.07
CA ALA A 590 34.71 -21.04 3.15
C ALA A 590 36.14 -20.99 3.70
N VAL A 591 36.26 -21.10 5.02
CA VAL A 591 37.57 -21.14 5.71
C VAL A 591 37.96 -22.56 6.10
N ALA A 592 39.24 -22.78 6.40
CA ALA A 592 39.73 -24.10 6.81
C ALA A 592 39.05 -24.56 8.10
N ASP A 593 38.65 -25.83 8.12
CA ASP A 593 37.99 -26.51 9.24
C ASP A 593 36.63 -25.90 9.65
N GLU A 594 35.96 -25.20 8.73
CA GLU A 594 34.62 -24.66 8.96
C GLU A 594 33.56 -25.77 9.12
N SER A 595 32.70 -25.63 10.13
CA SER A 595 31.81 -26.72 10.55
C SER A 595 30.51 -26.82 9.75
N ASP A 596 30.05 -25.72 9.17
CA ASP A 596 28.97 -25.66 8.18
C ASP A 596 29.35 -24.59 7.15
N THR A 597 29.47 -24.98 5.88
CA THR A 597 29.79 -24.03 4.79
C THR A 597 28.55 -23.68 3.96
N ASP A 598 27.42 -24.34 4.20
CA ASP A 598 26.19 -24.15 3.42
C ASP A 598 25.42 -22.90 3.90
N ASN A 599 25.72 -22.40 5.10
CA ASN A 599 25.15 -21.19 5.70
C ASN A 599 26.02 -19.93 5.47
N ASN A 600 27.08 -20.04 4.67
CA ASN A 600 27.98 -18.93 4.33
C ASN A 600 27.37 -17.90 3.37
N CYS A 601 26.15 -18.10 2.88
CA CYS A 601 25.44 -17.18 1.99
C CYS A 601 24.22 -16.59 2.67
N SER A 602 24.00 -15.28 2.50
CA SER A 602 22.80 -14.60 2.97
C SER A 602 21.57 -14.99 2.14
N ALA A 603 20.39 -14.71 2.68
CA ALA A 603 19.20 -14.57 1.85
C ALA A 603 19.39 -13.43 0.82
N SER A 604 18.62 -13.42 -0.26
CA SER A 604 18.68 -12.33 -1.22
C SER A 604 17.79 -11.15 -0.81
N VAL A 605 18.30 -9.93 -0.98
CA VAL A 605 17.52 -8.68 -0.94
C VAL A 605 16.89 -8.46 -2.31
N ARG A 606 15.59 -8.19 -2.33
CA ARG A 606 14.87 -7.86 -3.57
C ARG A 606 15.07 -6.37 -3.88
N LEU A 607 15.65 -6.09 -5.02
CA LEU A 607 15.88 -4.75 -5.56
C LEU A 607 14.95 -4.54 -6.77
N ALA A 608 14.11 -3.51 -6.74
CA ALA A 608 13.25 -3.15 -7.87
C ALA A 608 13.87 -1.98 -8.61
N VAL A 609 14.53 -2.24 -9.74
CA VAL A 609 14.97 -1.15 -10.61
C VAL A 609 13.74 -0.69 -11.40
N SER A 610 13.23 0.49 -11.08
CA SER A 610 12.10 1.13 -11.77
C SER A 610 12.57 2.34 -12.56
N ASP A 611 11.92 2.59 -13.69
CA ASP A 611 12.08 3.81 -14.50
C ASP A 611 11.00 4.86 -14.14
N GLU A 612 10.33 4.72 -12.99
CA GLU A 612 9.21 5.57 -12.59
C GLU A 612 9.70 6.62 -11.57
N GLU A 613 9.90 7.85 -12.02
CA GLU A 613 10.06 9.02 -11.13
C GLU A 613 8.75 9.30 -10.37
N ASP A 614 8.93 9.74 -9.12
CA ASP A 614 7.92 10.01 -8.09
C ASP A 614 6.63 10.70 -8.57
N GLY A 615 5.51 10.26 -7.99
CA GLY A 615 4.16 10.65 -8.34
C GLY A 615 3.82 12.13 -8.10
N ASP A 616 3.42 12.81 -9.17
CA ASP A 616 2.55 13.99 -9.15
C ASP A 616 1.13 13.57 -9.53
N SER A 617 0.20 13.71 -8.58
CA SER A 617 -1.24 13.51 -8.77
C SER A 617 -1.86 14.70 -9.53
N GLY A 618 -1.42 14.89 -10.77
CA GLY A 618 -1.89 15.86 -11.76
C GLY A 618 -1.84 15.28 -13.17
N PRO A 619 -2.63 15.80 -14.13
CA PRO A 619 -3.15 15.08 -15.28
C PRO A 619 -2.07 14.41 -16.14
N ALA A 620 -2.22 13.08 -16.32
CA ALA A 620 -1.67 12.06 -17.25
C ALA A 620 -0.37 12.31 -18.07
N GLY A 621 0.36 13.39 -17.87
CA GLY A 621 1.55 13.82 -18.62
C GLY A 621 2.88 13.34 -18.06
N PHE A 622 3.97 13.85 -18.62
CA PHE A 622 5.33 13.63 -18.09
C PHE A 622 6.16 14.92 -18.17
N ASP A 623 7.02 15.11 -17.17
CA ASP A 623 7.92 16.27 -17.07
C ASP A 623 9.14 16.09 -18.00
N LEU A 624 9.62 17.19 -18.58
CA LEU A 624 10.79 17.26 -19.44
C LEU A 624 11.98 17.96 -18.77
N LYS A 625 11.78 18.66 -17.64
CA LYS A 625 12.69 19.68 -17.05
C LYS A 625 14.17 19.29 -16.95
N ASP A 626 14.49 18.03 -16.73
CA ASP A 626 15.87 17.61 -16.60
C ASP A 626 16.60 17.49 -17.95
N ASP A 627 15.84 17.28 -19.01
CA ASP A 627 16.30 16.88 -20.33
C ASP A 627 16.02 17.89 -21.45
N ASN A 628 14.87 18.57 -21.40
CA ASN A 628 14.41 19.56 -22.37
C ASN A 628 13.70 20.72 -21.63
N ARG A 629 14.30 21.92 -21.67
CA ARG A 629 13.90 23.09 -20.85
C ARG A 629 13.27 24.23 -21.65
N TRP A 630 12.96 23.97 -22.92
CA TRP A 630 12.29 24.89 -23.85
C TRP A 630 11.77 24.11 -25.05
N PRO A 631 10.71 23.31 -24.86
CA PRO A 631 10.13 22.54 -25.94
C PRO A 631 9.41 23.43 -26.97
N GLU A 632 9.60 23.19 -28.27
CA GLU A 632 8.99 24.01 -29.36
C GLU A 632 8.28 23.20 -30.45
N GLY A 633 7.92 21.96 -30.13
CA GLY A 633 7.20 21.09 -31.05
C GLY A 633 7.26 19.65 -30.61
N ILE A 634 6.28 18.87 -31.02
CA ILE A 634 6.21 17.45 -30.70
C ILE A 634 5.69 16.67 -31.92
N ALA A 635 6.30 15.54 -32.22
CA ALA A 635 5.83 14.61 -33.24
C ALA A 635 5.87 13.17 -32.74
N HIS A 636 4.83 12.42 -33.08
CA HIS A 636 4.82 10.98 -32.90
C HIS A 636 5.33 10.26 -34.16
N ALA A 637 6.40 9.48 -34.03
CA ALA A 637 6.98 8.73 -35.12
C ALA A 637 7.50 7.37 -34.64
N ASN A 638 7.19 6.31 -35.36
CA ASN A 638 7.72 4.96 -35.10
C ASN A 638 7.56 4.50 -33.62
N GLY A 639 6.44 4.84 -32.99
CA GLY A 639 6.13 4.48 -31.60
C GLY A 639 6.85 5.34 -30.54
N ARG A 640 7.42 6.49 -30.92
CA ARG A 640 8.15 7.41 -30.04
C ARG A 640 7.64 8.83 -30.20
N LEU A 641 7.79 9.61 -29.13
CA LEU A 641 7.57 11.04 -29.12
C LEU A 641 8.90 11.75 -29.34
N TYR A 642 8.94 12.68 -30.27
CA TYR A 642 10.08 13.52 -30.55
C TYR A 642 9.72 14.95 -30.16
N VAL A 643 10.35 15.47 -29.11
CA VAL A 643 10.12 16.84 -28.62
C VAL A 643 11.32 17.69 -28.99
N GLY A 644 11.08 18.78 -29.75
CA GLY A 644 12.15 19.69 -30.14
C GLY A 644 12.56 20.61 -28.99
N ASP A 645 13.86 20.87 -28.82
CA ASP A 645 14.42 21.84 -27.87
C ASP A 645 15.06 23.00 -28.66
N LEU A 646 14.62 24.24 -28.40
CA LEU A 646 15.17 25.42 -29.11
C LEU A 646 16.65 25.67 -28.79
N PRO A 647 17.05 25.88 -27.52
CA PRO A 647 18.44 26.16 -27.17
C PRO A 647 19.48 25.13 -27.66
N ARG A 648 19.08 23.86 -27.81
CA ARG A 648 20.01 22.77 -28.13
C ARG A 648 20.03 22.34 -29.59
N ASP A 649 19.16 22.90 -30.44
CA ASP A 649 19.02 22.49 -31.84
C ASP A 649 18.84 20.97 -32.00
N LYS A 650 17.96 20.38 -31.19
CA LYS A 650 17.83 18.92 -31.12
C LYS A 650 16.39 18.47 -30.89
N ALA A 651 16.00 17.37 -31.54
CA ALA A 651 14.80 16.61 -31.22
C ALA A 651 15.17 15.51 -30.24
N PHE A 652 14.60 15.58 -29.04
CA PHE A 652 14.76 14.56 -28.01
C PHE A 652 13.68 13.49 -28.14
N ALA A 653 14.10 12.23 -28.13
CA ALA A 653 13.20 11.09 -28.22
C ALA A 653 12.78 10.60 -26.83
N TYR A 654 11.50 10.26 -26.74
CA TYR A 654 10.83 9.71 -25.57
C TYR A 654 9.97 8.53 -26.01
N ASP A 655 9.77 7.55 -25.14
CA ASP A 655 8.71 6.56 -25.34
C ASP A 655 7.33 7.10 -24.93
N ALA A 656 6.32 6.23 -25.05
CA ALA A 656 4.95 6.56 -24.71
C ALA A 656 4.70 6.74 -23.21
N SER A 657 5.63 6.43 -22.30
CA SER A 657 5.52 6.79 -20.87
C SER A 657 6.23 8.10 -20.53
N GLY A 658 7.06 8.62 -21.43
CA GLY A 658 7.85 9.83 -21.20
C GLY A 658 9.30 9.54 -20.82
N ARG A 659 9.77 8.29 -20.92
CA ARG A 659 11.16 7.93 -20.64
C ARG A 659 12.04 8.34 -21.82
N ARG A 660 13.20 8.95 -21.54
CA ARG A 660 14.18 9.30 -22.57
C ARG A 660 14.67 8.09 -23.36
N GLN A 661 14.87 8.29 -24.65
CA GLN A 661 15.55 7.35 -25.54
C GLN A 661 16.66 8.04 -26.34
N PRO A 662 17.79 8.40 -25.68
CA PRO A 662 18.83 9.26 -26.27
C PRO A 662 19.43 8.74 -27.58
N GLU A 663 19.41 7.43 -27.79
CA GLU A 663 19.91 6.78 -29.00
C GLU A 663 19.10 7.07 -30.26
N TYR A 664 17.89 7.62 -30.12
CA TYR A 664 17.03 8.05 -31.23
C TYR A 664 16.96 9.56 -31.38
N ASP A 665 17.61 10.33 -30.51
CA ASP A 665 17.65 11.77 -30.67
C ASP A 665 18.32 12.16 -32.00
N PHE A 666 17.95 13.31 -32.56
CA PHE A 666 18.63 13.86 -33.74
C PHE A 666 18.75 15.37 -33.69
N ASP A 667 19.81 15.89 -34.30
CA ASP A 667 20.07 17.33 -34.37
C ASP A 667 19.22 17.98 -35.47
N PHE A 668 18.62 19.12 -35.16
CA PHE A 668 18.05 20.02 -36.15
C PHE A 668 19.16 20.74 -36.94
N ASP A 669 18.82 21.31 -38.10
CA ASP A 669 19.75 22.18 -38.80
C ASP A 669 20.07 23.42 -37.97
N ARG A 670 21.35 23.83 -37.94
CA ARG A 670 21.75 25.17 -37.46
C ARG A 670 21.21 26.30 -38.34
N MET A 671 20.72 25.98 -39.54
CA MET A 671 20.06 26.95 -40.42
C MET A 671 18.60 27.22 -40.02
N ALA A 672 17.94 26.34 -39.26
CA ALA A 672 16.60 26.61 -38.73
C ALA A 672 16.74 27.52 -37.50
N ARG A 673 16.49 28.82 -37.68
CA ARG A 673 16.76 29.87 -36.68
C ARG A 673 15.64 30.02 -35.66
N ARG A 674 14.42 29.61 -35.98
CA ARG A 674 13.27 29.68 -35.08
C ARG A 674 12.19 28.69 -35.52
N ARG A 675 12.14 27.57 -34.81
CA ARG A 675 11.28 26.43 -35.15
C ARG A 675 9.89 26.67 -34.58
N SER A 676 8.87 26.53 -35.41
CA SER A 676 7.49 26.70 -34.97
C SER A 676 6.69 25.39 -35.00
N GLY A 677 7.15 24.37 -35.75
CA GLY A 677 6.45 23.10 -35.81
C GLY A 677 7.31 21.90 -36.19
N LEU A 678 6.88 20.73 -35.73
CA LEU A 678 7.47 19.43 -36.03
C LEU A 678 6.35 18.44 -36.32
N THR A 679 6.40 17.76 -37.46
CA THR A 679 5.46 16.67 -37.77
C THR A 679 6.14 15.50 -38.45
N PHE A 680 5.55 14.31 -38.35
CA PHE A 680 6.03 13.12 -39.01
C PHE A 680 4.96 12.56 -39.96
N GLY A 681 5.36 12.30 -41.20
CA GLY A 681 4.46 11.87 -42.25
C GLY A 681 5.21 11.28 -43.43
N ASN A 682 4.60 10.30 -44.11
CA ASN A 682 5.21 9.64 -45.28
C ASN A 682 6.66 9.15 -45.05
N GLY A 683 6.99 8.74 -43.82
CA GLY A 683 8.34 8.28 -43.46
C GLY A 683 9.40 9.38 -43.28
N ARG A 684 8.99 10.65 -43.13
CA ARG A 684 9.87 11.80 -42.97
C ARG A 684 9.43 12.70 -41.81
N PHE A 685 10.38 13.37 -41.18
CA PHE A 685 10.10 14.52 -40.33
C PHE A 685 10.12 15.79 -41.19
N TYR A 686 9.15 16.66 -40.93
CA TYR A 686 9.07 18.00 -41.49
C TYR A 686 9.20 18.99 -40.35
N VAL A 687 10.25 19.81 -40.40
CA VAL A 687 10.59 20.83 -39.39
C VAL A 687 10.28 22.19 -40.01
N LEU A 688 9.32 22.89 -39.43
CA LEU A 688 8.87 24.20 -39.89
C LEU A 688 9.69 25.30 -39.20
N ASP A 689 10.24 26.20 -40.00
CA ASP A 689 10.94 27.39 -39.53
C ASP A 689 10.15 28.66 -39.88
N ASP A 690 9.84 29.46 -38.86
CA ASP A 690 9.03 30.67 -38.99
C ASP A 690 9.82 31.90 -39.44
N ALA A 691 11.15 31.87 -39.33
CA ALA A 691 12.02 32.99 -39.63
C ALA A 691 12.40 33.01 -41.11
N ASP A 692 12.52 31.83 -41.71
CA ASP A 692 12.87 31.63 -43.12
C ASP A 692 11.67 31.20 -43.99
N ASP A 693 10.46 31.07 -43.41
CA ASP A 693 9.23 30.60 -44.07
C ASP A 693 9.47 29.29 -44.86
N ARG A 694 10.15 28.33 -44.22
CA ARG A 694 10.72 27.15 -44.89
C ARG A 694 10.46 25.86 -44.12
N VAL A 695 10.33 24.76 -44.85
CA VAL A 695 10.28 23.41 -44.27
C VAL A 695 11.59 22.67 -44.55
N PHE A 696 12.24 22.24 -43.47
CA PHE A 696 13.41 21.37 -43.50
C PHE A 696 13.00 19.91 -43.34
N VAL A 697 13.56 19.03 -44.15
CA VAL A 697 13.16 17.63 -44.22
C VAL A 697 14.25 16.72 -43.68
N HIS A 698 13.82 15.77 -42.84
CA HIS A 698 14.66 14.67 -42.35
C HIS A 698 14.02 13.32 -42.67
N ARG A 699 14.87 12.31 -42.85
CA ARG A 699 14.47 10.90 -42.92
C ARG A 699 13.93 10.42 -41.57
N ALA A 700 13.23 9.29 -41.56
CA ALA A 700 12.70 8.69 -40.32
C ALA A 700 13.74 8.36 -39.23
N ASN A 701 15.03 8.28 -39.58
CA ASN A 701 16.14 8.10 -38.63
C ASN A 701 16.75 9.44 -38.16
N GLY A 702 16.15 10.59 -38.48
CA GLY A 702 16.64 11.91 -38.11
C GLY A 702 17.71 12.50 -39.04
N GLU A 703 18.20 11.74 -40.02
CA GLU A 703 19.20 12.24 -40.99
C GLU A 703 18.59 13.29 -41.93
N ARG A 704 19.31 14.39 -42.17
CA ARG A 704 18.88 15.46 -43.06
C ARG A 704 18.76 15.03 -44.52
N GLU A 705 17.75 15.58 -45.20
CA GLU A 705 17.51 15.40 -46.64
C GLU A 705 17.40 16.77 -47.34
N PRO A 706 18.51 17.52 -47.52
CA PRO A 706 18.46 18.91 -47.99
C PRO A 706 17.83 19.11 -49.36
N ASP A 707 17.89 18.09 -50.23
CA ASP A 707 17.29 18.12 -51.56
C ASP A 707 15.74 18.06 -51.52
N ALA A 708 15.17 17.73 -50.36
CA ALA A 708 13.73 17.70 -50.11
C ALA A 708 13.22 18.93 -49.34
N ASP A 709 14.09 19.84 -48.91
CA ASP A 709 13.70 21.10 -48.27
C ASP A 709 12.97 22.01 -49.28
N PHE A 710 11.99 22.79 -48.83
CA PHE A 710 11.24 23.71 -49.70
C PHE A 710 10.78 24.96 -48.96
N ASP A 711 10.70 26.08 -49.69
CA ASP A 711 10.18 27.35 -49.20
C ASP A 711 8.64 27.36 -49.31
N LEU A 712 7.97 28.02 -48.37
CA LEU A 712 6.51 28.19 -48.41
C LEU A 712 6.10 29.26 -49.44
N ASP A 713 4.81 29.27 -49.81
CA ASP A 713 4.26 30.32 -50.66
C ASP A 713 4.41 31.68 -49.97
N ALA A 714 4.73 32.73 -50.72
CA ALA A 714 4.93 34.09 -50.17
C ALA A 714 3.70 34.66 -49.43
N SER A 715 2.52 34.06 -49.60
CA SER A 715 1.31 34.40 -48.84
C SER A 715 1.31 33.79 -47.42
N ASN A 716 2.04 32.70 -47.20
CA ASN A 716 2.13 31.97 -45.95
C ASN A 716 3.43 32.33 -45.23
N HIS A 717 3.41 33.47 -44.55
CA HIS A 717 4.55 34.08 -43.88
C HIS A 717 4.31 34.04 -42.36
N TRP A 718 5.32 33.80 -41.52
CA TRP A 718 5.16 33.47 -40.09
C TRP A 718 4.28 32.24 -39.82
N PRO A 719 4.63 31.08 -40.40
CA PRO A 719 3.91 29.84 -40.14
C PRO A 719 4.13 29.39 -38.69
N GLU A 720 3.07 29.01 -37.99
CA GLU A 720 3.13 28.69 -36.55
C GLU A 720 3.06 27.18 -36.27
N GLY A 721 2.57 26.38 -37.22
CA GLY A 721 2.48 24.93 -37.04
C GLY A 721 2.29 24.18 -38.34
N ILE A 722 2.66 22.89 -38.33
CA ILE A 722 2.56 22.00 -39.48
C ILE A 722 2.00 20.63 -39.08
N ALA A 723 1.09 20.07 -39.88
CA ALA A 723 0.56 18.72 -39.71
C ALA A 723 0.58 17.95 -41.03
N TYR A 724 0.85 16.65 -40.97
CA TYR A 724 0.69 15.76 -42.11
C TYR A 724 -0.63 14.98 -42.02
N ALA A 725 -1.47 15.07 -43.06
CA ALA A 725 -2.70 14.30 -43.16
C ALA A 725 -3.02 13.93 -44.60
N ASN A 726 -3.47 12.69 -44.84
CA ASN A 726 -3.99 12.26 -46.14
C ASN A 726 -3.05 12.57 -47.33
N GLY A 727 -1.72 12.48 -47.14
CA GLY A 727 -0.73 12.75 -48.19
C GLY A 727 -0.40 14.23 -48.42
N ARG A 728 -0.88 15.13 -47.56
CA ARG A 728 -0.70 16.58 -47.66
C ARG A 728 -0.14 17.15 -46.36
N LEU A 729 0.47 18.33 -46.46
CA LEU A 729 0.93 19.13 -45.35
C LEU A 729 -0.02 20.31 -45.15
N TYR A 730 -0.43 20.55 -43.91
CA TYR A 730 -1.33 21.63 -43.50
C TYR A 730 -0.51 22.56 -42.62
N VAL A 731 -0.36 23.81 -43.04
CA VAL A 731 0.45 24.82 -42.35
C VAL A 731 -0.46 25.94 -41.88
N VAL A 732 -0.44 26.23 -40.58
CA VAL A 732 -1.30 27.25 -39.98
C VAL A 732 -0.59 28.60 -39.86
N HIS A 733 -1.33 29.67 -40.08
CA HIS A 733 -0.86 31.05 -40.05
C HIS A 733 -1.74 31.91 -39.11
N SER A 734 -1.10 32.62 -38.17
CA SER A 734 -1.77 33.23 -37.00
C SER A 734 -2.01 34.73 -37.06
N PHE A 735 -1.30 35.50 -37.90
CA PHE A 735 -1.18 36.95 -37.68
C PHE A 735 -2.10 37.84 -38.52
N ILE A 736 -2.57 37.39 -39.70
CA ILE A 736 -3.33 38.24 -40.62
C ILE A 736 -4.57 37.55 -41.22
N ASP A 737 -4.47 36.26 -41.55
CA ASP A 737 -5.50 35.58 -42.34
C ASP A 737 -6.24 34.45 -41.60
N GLU A 738 -5.82 34.10 -40.36
CA GLU A 738 -6.40 33.00 -39.54
C GLU A 738 -6.70 31.77 -40.42
N LYS A 739 -5.68 31.26 -41.12
CA LYS A 739 -5.84 30.37 -42.28
C LYS A 739 -4.97 29.14 -42.18
N VAL A 740 -5.43 28.04 -42.77
CA VAL A 740 -4.62 26.85 -43.06
C VAL A 740 -4.28 26.80 -44.55
N PHE A 741 -2.98 26.82 -44.85
CA PHE A 741 -2.45 26.63 -46.19
C PHE A 741 -2.08 25.15 -46.40
N VAL A 742 -2.45 24.59 -47.55
CA VAL A 742 -2.26 23.17 -47.85
C VAL A 742 -1.22 23.00 -48.95
N TYR A 743 -0.27 22.09 -48.71
CA TYR A 743 0.83 21.77 -49.62
C TYR A 743 0.85 20.27 -49.89
N ASP A 744 1.37 19.87 -51.05
CA ASP A 744 1.82 18.50 -51.24
C ASP A 744 3.18 18.24 -50.55
N THR A 745 3.63 16.99 -50.54
CA THR A 745 4.89 16.62 -49.89
C THR A 745 6.15 17.08 -50.64
N SER A 746 6.02 17.72 -51.80
CA SER A 746 7.11 18.35 -52.56
C SER A 746 7.22 19.85 -52.31
N GLY A 747 6.28 20.43 -51.56
CA GLY A 747 6.22 21.86 -51.27
C GLY A 747 5.35 22.66 -52.25
N GLU A 748 4.63 22.03 -53.17
CA GLU A 748 3.70 22.73 -54.06
C GLU A 748 2.39 23.04 -53.32
N ARG A 749 2.01 24.33 -53.29
CA ARG A 749 0.76 24.78 -52.65
C ARG A 749 -0.46 24.33 -53.45
N ILE A 750 -1.44 23.75 -52.75
CA ILE A 750 -2.73 23.32 -53.28
C ILE A 750 -3.79 24.36 -52.87
N ALA A 751 -3.80 25.52 -53.53
CA ALA A 751 -4.61 26.67 -53.13
C ALA A 751 -6.12 26.39 -52.98
N ASP A 752 -6.68 25.48 -53.79
CA ASP A 752 -8.10 25.09 -53.72
C ASP A 752 -8.45 24.28 -52.46
N ALA A 753 -7.44 23.79 -51.71
CA ALA A 753 -7.60 23.05 -50.47
C ALA A 753 -7.38 23.92 -49.22
N ASP A 754 -6.95 25.16 -49.38
CA ASP A 754 -6.80 26.10 -48.26
C ASP A 754 -8.17 26.46 -47.67
N PHE A 755 -8.22 26.75 -46.37
CA PHE A 755 -9.45 27.15 -45.70
C PHE A 755 -9.17 28.14 -44.56
N ASP A 756 -10.16 28.98 -44.29
CA ASP A 756 -10.13 29.93 -43.18
C ASP A 756 -10.62 29.21 -41.91
N LEU A 757 -10.03 29.56 -40.77
CA LEU A 757 -10.41 29.03 -39.46
C LEU A 757 -11.66 29.74 -38.94
N ASP A 758 -12.31 29.13 -37.94
CA ASP A 758 -13.45 29.74 -37.27
C ASP A 758 -13.02 31.01 -36.52
N ALA A 759 -13.88 32.02 -36.47
CA ALA A 759 -13.58 33.30 -35.80
C ALA A 759 -13.37 33.15 -34.27
N GLU A 760 -13.81 32.04 -33.67
CA GLU A 760 -13.48 31.70 -32.28
C GLU A 760 -12.01 31.25 -32.12
N ASN A 761 -11.36 30.76 -33.18
CA ASN A 761 -9.94 30.40 -33.21
C ASN A 761 -9.10 31.56 -33.78
N GLY A 762 -9.06 32.66 -33.03
CA GLY A 762 -8.46 33.94 -33.44
C GLY A 762 -6.95 34.06 -33.20
N ASN A 763 -6.29 33.07 -32.59
CA ASN A 763 -4.83 33.03 -32.45
C ASN A 763 -4.28 31.59 -32.62
N PRO A 764 -4.38 31.02 -33.84
CA PRO A 764 -4.02 29.63 -34.08
C PRO A 764 -2.51 29.44 -34.09
N GLN A 765 -1.96 28.63 -33.17
CA GLN A 765 -0.51 28.47 -33.03
C GLN A 765 -0.01 27.09 -33.46
N ARG A 766 -0.71 26.00 -33.19
CA ARG A 766 -0.18 24.65 -33.47
C ARG A 766 -1.25 23.80 -34.12
N ILE A 767 -0.85 22.85 -34.94
CA ILE A 767 -1.77 21.95 -35.64
C ILE A 767 -1.26 20.51 -35.60
N ALA A 768 -2.18 19.58 -35.31
CA ALA A 768 -1.93 18.14 -35.42
C ALA A 768 -3.05 17.48 -36.20
N HIS A 769 -2.78 16.28 -36.72
CA HIS A 769 -3.79 15.41 -37.30
C HIS A 769 -3.87 14.10 -36.52
N GLY A 770 -5.08 13.73 -36.11
CA GLY A 770 -5.39 12.52 -35.35
C GLY A 770 -6.83 12.11 -35.59
N SER A 771 -7.12 10.81 -35.61
CA SER A 771 -8.49 10.28 -35.76
C SER A 771 -9.34 10.91 -36.89
N GLY A 772 -8.69 11.31 -38.00
CA GLY A 772 -9.33 11.91 -39.16
C GLY A 772 -9.66 13.40 -39.04
N ARG A 773 -9.22 14.06 -37.98
CA ARG A 773 -9.43 15.49 -37.71
C ARG A 773 -8.12 16.26 -37.61
N LEU A 774 -8.20 17.55 -37.91
CA LEU A 774 -7.19 18.54 -37.61
C LEU A 774 -7.52 19.20 -36.28
N TYR A 775 -6.55 19.25 -35.38
CA TYR A 775 -6.65 19.90 -34.08
C TYR A 775 -5.77 21.13 -34.08
N VAL A 776 -6.39 22.31 -33.96
CA VAL A 776 -5.70 23.60 -34.03
C VAL A 776 -5.76 24.28 -32.67
N VAL A 777 -4.59 24.47 -32.06
CA VAL A 777 -4.46 25.12 -30.76
C VAL A 777 -4.61 26.63 -30.93
N ASP A 778 -5.48 27.25 -30.13
CA ASP A 778 -5.57 28.70 -29.98
C ASP A 778 -4.77 29.14 -28.75
N GLY A 779 -3.77 29.99 -28.97
CA GLY A 779 -2.86 30.45 -27.92
C GLY A 779 -3.43 31.56 -27.04
N SER A 780 -4.63 32.08 -27.32
CA SER A 780 -5.24 33.20 -26.59
C SER A 780 -6.29 32.78 -25.57
N ASP A 781 -7.02 31.69 -25.80
CA ASP A 781 -8.08 31.19 -24.93
C ASP A 781 -7.82 29.81 -24.32
N GLY A 782 -6.68 29.18 -24.66
CA GLY A 782 -6.29 27.88 -24.15
C GLY A 782 -7.19 26.74 -24.63
N ARG A 783 -7.71 26.83 -25.85
CA ARG A 783 -8.53 25.78 -26.46
C ARG A 783 -7.87 25.16 -27.68
N VAL A 784 -8.27 23.94 -27.97
CA VAL A 784 -7.93 23.24 -29.21
C VAL A 784 -9.22 23.04 -30.00
N TYR A 785 -9.26 23.65 -31.17
CA TYR A 785 -10.40 23.64 -32.08
C TYR A 785 -10.25 22.51 -33.09
N ALA A 786 -11.26 21.65 -33.20
CA ALA A 786 -11.27 20.54 -34.15
C ALA A 786 -11.90 20.88 -35.52
N TYR A 787 -11.27 20.41 -36.60
CA TYR A 787 -11.74 20.60 -37.97
C TYR A 787 -11.66 19.27 -38.73
N GLU A 788 -12.57 19.04 -39.66
CA GLU A 788 -12.36 18.07 -40.72
C GLU A 788 -11.19 18.51 -41.61
N THR A 789 -10.52 17.57 -42.30
CA THR A 789 -9.50 17.91 -43.30
C THR A 789 -10.02 18.72 -44.50
N SER A 790 -11.35 18.88 -44.61
CA SER A 790 -12.03 19.78 -45.55
C SER A 790 -12.06 21.24 -45.11
N GLY A 791 -11.69 21.54 -43.86
CA GLY A 791 -11.84 22.85 -43.23
C GLY A 791 -13.16 23.06 -42.48
N THR A 792 -14.06 22.06 -42.47
CA THR A 792 -15.33 22.16 -41.75
C THR A 792 -15.11 22.06 -40.23
N ARG A 793 -15.62 23.00 -39.45
CA ARG A 793 -15.53 23.04 -37.99
C ARG A 793 -16.32 21.90 -37.33
N ASP A 794 -15.74 21.23 -36.32
CA ASP A 794 -16.38 20.16 -35.54
C ASP A 794 -16.29 20.43 -34.02
N PRO A 795 -17.19 21.27 -33.45
CA PRO A 795 -17.12 21.69 -32.04
C PRO A 795 -17.31 20.56 -31.02
N ALA A 796 -17.86 19.42 -31.44
CA ALA A 796 -18.03 18.27 -30.56
C ALA A 796 -16.70 17.62 -30.14
N TRP A 797 -15.60 17.99 -30.80
CA TRP A 797 -14.26 17.43 -30.59
C TRP A 797 -13.25 18.47 -30.09
N ASP A 798 -13.73 19.60 -29.59
CA ASP A 798 -12.87 20.59 -28.95
C ASP A 798 -12.28 20.08 -27.67
N ILE A 799 -11.10 20.60 -27.35
CA ILE A 799 -10.41 20.29 -26.10
C ILE A 799 -10.14 21.60 -25.38
N GLN A 800 -10.68 21.72 -24.18
CA GLN A 800 -10.26 22.77 -23.25
C GLN A 800 -8.93 22.33 -22.65
N LEU A 801 -7.87 23.12 -22.83
CA LEU A 801 -6.60 22.83 -22.19
C LEU A 801 -6.72 23.06 -20.68
N LEU A 802 -5.91 22.29 -19.96
CA LEU A 802 -5.79 22.36 -18.50
C LEU A 802 -5.28 23.73 -18.08
N ALA A 803 -5.67 24.19 -16.90
CA ALA A 803 -5.27 25.51 -16.39
C ALA A 803 -3.76 25.65 -16.23
N GLU A 804 -3.02 24.54 -16.12
CA GLU A 804 -1.56 24.45 -16.05
C GLU A 804 -0.90 24.51 -17.44
N ASN A 805 -1.58 24.05 -18.49
CA ASN A 805 -1.07 24.08 -19.87
C ASN A 805 -1.37 25.44 -20.52
N ARG A 806 -0.63 26.46 -20.09
CA ARG A 806 -0.87 27.88 -20.43
C ARG A 806 -0.09 28.35 -21.64
N ARG A 807 0.95 27.63 -22.06
CA ARG A 807 1.82 28.00 -23.18
C ARG A 807 2.09 26.78 -24.07
N PRO A 808 1.05 26.29 -24.77
CA PRO A 808 1.19 25.14 -25.65
C PRO A 808 2.14 25.47 -26.80
N ALA A 809 3.27 24.78 -26.84
CA ALA A 809 4.35 24.98 -27.81
C ALA A 809 4.40 23.88 -28.88
N GLY A 810 3.58 22.85 -28.76
CA GLY A 810 3.41 21.83 -29.78
C GLY A 810 2.24 20.91 -29.47
N ILE A 811 1.69 20.30 -30.51
CA ILE A 811 0.60 19.32 -30.39
C ILE A 811 0.88 18.14 -31.33
N THR A 812 0.59 16.92 -30.88
CA THR A 812 0.61 15.73 -31.72
C THR A 812 -0.48 14.75 -31.31
N TYR A 813 -0.73 13.75 -32.15
CA TYR A 813 -1.64 12.65 -31.84
C TYR A 813 -0.84 11.34 -31.76
N ALA A 814 -0.96 10.63 -30.66
CA ALA A 814 -0.29 9.36 -30.43
C ALA A 814 -1.19 8.42 -29.64
N ASN A 815 -1.28 7.16 -30.07
CA ASN A 815 -1.89 6.08 -29.30
C ASN A 815 -3.34 6.33 -28.78
N GLY A 816 -4.15 7.11 -29.49
CA GLY A 816 -5.50 7.45 -29.01
C GLY A 816 -5.58 8.73 -28.18
N GLU A 817 -4.48 9.46 -28.06
CA GLU A 817 -4.37 10.64 -27.20
C GLU A 817 -3.87 11.84 -28.00
N ILE A 818 -4.36 13.02 -27.63
CA ILE A 818 -3.80 14.30 -28.03
C ILE A 818 -2.76 14.69 -26.99
N LEU A 819 -1.54 14.92 -27.45
CA LEU A 819 -0.42 15.30 -26.61
C LEU A 819 -0.08 16.76 -26.89
N VAL A 820 -0.03 17.58 -25.85
CA VAL A 820 0.30 19.00 -25.96
C VAL A 820 1.50 19.27 -25.07
N VAL A 821 2.57 19.80 -25.65
CA VAL A 821 3.76 20.18 -24.89
C VAL A 821 3.68 21.65 -24.50
N ASP A 822 4.00 21.97 -23.25
CA ASP A 822 4.03 23.33 -22.70
C ASP A 822 5.47 23.81 -22.51
N ASP A 823 5.80 25.00 -23.00
CA ASP A 823 7.18 25.54 -22.96
C ASP A 823 7.60 26.17 -21.64
N ARG A 824 6.66 26.38 -20.71
CA ARG A 824 6.90 27.04 -19.44
C ARG A 824 6.92 26.04 -18.31
N GLU A 825 6.01 25.07 -18.38
CA GLU A 825 5.98 23.96 -17.45
C GLU A 825 6.97 22.86 -17.84
N ASP A 826 7.61 22.96 -19.02
CA ASP A 826 8.52 21.96 -19.57
C ASP A 826 7.90 20.56 -19.47
N ARG A 827 6.64 20.42 -19.88
CA ARG A 827 5.84 19.21 -19.63
C ARG A 827 5.05 18.83 -20.87
N VAL A 828 4.89 17.53 -21.13
CA VAL A 828 3.91 17.02 -22.08
C VAL A 828 2.63 16.67 -21.34
N PHE A 829 1.54 17.34 -21.66
CA PHE A 829 0.19 17.03 -21.20
C PHE A 829 -0.50 16.04 -22.14
N ARG A 830 -1.31 15.14 -21.59
CA ARG A 830 -2.11 14.19 -22.37
C ARG A 830 -3.58 14.48 -22.21
N TYR A 831 -4.28 14.42 -23.33
CA TYR A 831 -5.71 14.61 -23.44
C TYR A 831 -6.28 13.37 -24.13
N PRO A 832 -7.11 12.56 -23.46
CA PRO A 832 -7.81 11.47 -24.12
C PRO A 832 -8.73 12.02 -25.21
N GLU A 833 -8.96 11.23 -26.26
CA GLU A 833 -9.82 11.65 -27.37
C GLU A 833 -11.28 11.84 -26.95
N GLU A 834 -11.76 10.99 -26.03
CA GLU A 834 -13.08 11.06 -25.43
C GLU A 834 -12.96 11.13 -23.90
N TRP A 835 -13.56 12.15 -23.30
CA TRP A 835 -13.52 12.35 -21.85
C TRP A 835 -14.76 13.05 -21.31
N THR A 836 -15.09 12.73 -20.07
CA THR A 836 -16.08 13.46 -19.29
C THR A 836 -15.36 14.43 -18.37
N ASP A 837 -15.92 15.59 -18.06
CA ASP A 837 -15.39 16.47 -17.01
C ASP A 837 -16.50 17.38 -16.49
N LEU A 838 -16.93 17.18 -15.24
CA LEU A 838 -18.07 17.85 -14.65
C LEU A 838 -17.61 18.98 -13.72
N VAL A 839 -17.73 20.21 -14.21
CA VAL A 839 -17.54 21.41 -13.40
C VAL A 839 -18.87 21.97 -12.90
N VAL A 840 -18.83 22.70 -11.79
CA VAL A 840 -20.01 23.30 -11.16
C VAL A 840 -19.82 24.77 -10.84
N THR A 841 -20.86 25.57 -11.04
CA THR A 841 -20.83 26.99 -10.68
C THR A 841 -21.12 27.19 -9.19
N ALA A 842 -20.67 28.31 -8.62
CA ALA A 842 -21.07 28.71 -7.27
C ALA A 842 -22.61 28.75 -7.15
N PRO A 843 -23.19 28.28 -6.03
CA PRO A 843 -24.63 28.27 -5.87
C PRO A 843 -25.18 29.69 -5.68
N GLU A 844 -26.28 30.01 -6.33
CA GLU A 844 -26.98 31.30 -6.22
C GLU A 844 -28.31 31.14 -5.48
N PRO A 845 -28.57 31.93 -4.41
CA PRO A 845 -29.86 31.93 -3.73
C PRO A 845 -30.94 32.63 -4.55
N SER A 846 -32.19 32.14 -4.45
CA SER A 846 -33.35 32.74 -5.14
C SER A 846 -33.66 34.19 -4.73
N ALA A 847 -33.07 34.65 -3.64
CA ALA A 847 -33.09 36.04 -3.19
C ALA A 847 -31.71 36.39 -2.64
N SER A 848 -31.27 37.64 -2.81
CA SER A 848 -30.01 38.13 -2.24
C SER A 848 -29.98 38.09 -0.71
N ASN A 849 -31.15 38.07 -0.08
CA ASN A 849 -31.32 37.95 1.36
C ASN A 849 -32.60 37.15 1.68
N PRO A 850 -32.53 35.81 1.70
CA PRO A 850 -33.69 34.97 1.99
C PRO A 850 -34.23 35.20 3.41
N ASP A 851 -35.54 35.10 3.62
CA ASP A 851 -36.11 35.25 4.97
C ASP A 851 -35.74 34.06 5.87
N ALA A 852 -35.38 34.35 7.12
CA ALA A 852 -34.99 33.35 8.11
C ALA A 852 -36.13 32.40 8.43
N ASP A 853 -35.79 31.12 8.63
CA ASP A 853 -36.71 30.03 8.95
C ASP A 853 -37.84 29.84 7.91
N THR A 854 -37.61 30.31 6.69
CA THR A 854 -38.47 30.08 5.52
C THR A 854 -37.72 29.34 4.42
N SER A 855 -38.46 28.67 3.53
CA SER A 855 -37.86 27.97 2.40
C SER A 855 -37.43 28.94 1.31
N PHE A 856 -36.18 28.83 0.88
CA PHE A 856 -35.64 29.43 -0.35
C PHE A 856 -34.89 28.37 -1.17
N THR A 857 -34.45 28.71 -2.39
CA THR A 857 -33.69 27.77 -3.24
C THR A 857 -32.27 28.26 -3.49
N LEU A 858 -31.30 27.33 -3.42
CA LEU A 858 -29.96 27.50 -3.98
C LEU A 858 -29.90 26.78 -5.32
N SER A 859 -29.49 27.48 -6.38
CA SER A 859 -29.32 26.91 -7.73
C SER A 859 -27.85 26.92 -8.15
N SER A 860 -27.39 25.85 -8.78
CA SER A 860 -26.07 25.78 -9.41
C SER A 860 -26.17 25.11 -10.79
N VAL A 861 -25.27 25.46 -11.70
CA VAL A 861 -25.16 24.85 -13.03
C VAL A 861 -24.05 23.81 -13.01
N VAL A 862 -24.39 22.58 -13.41
CA VAL A 862 -23.42 21.52 -13.71
C VAL A 862 -23.14 21.56 -15.21
N HIS A 863 -21.88 21.59 -15.59
CA HIS A 863 -21.42 21.62 -16.98
C HIS A 863 -20.49 20.46 -17.23
N ASN A 864 -20.80 19.64 -18.24
CA ASN A 864 -19.84 18.68 -18.76
C ASN A 864 -18.94 19.39 -19.79
N VAL A 865 -17.75 19.81 -19.37
CA VAL A 865 -16.76 20.47 -20.25
C VAL A 865 -16.00 19.48 -21.14
N GLY A 866 -16.12 18.18 -20.87
CA GLY A 866 -15.64 17.12 -21.76
C GLY A 866 -16.55 16.90 -22.97
N ASN A 867 -16.10 16.07 -23.91
CA ASN A 867 -16.82 15.73 -25.14
C ASN A 867 -17.59 14.39 -25.07
N LYS A 868 -17.32 13.56 -24.06
CA LYS A 868 -18.01 12.29 -23.81
C LYS A 868 -19.23 12.52 -22.94
N ARG A 869 -20.26 11.68 -23.12
CA ARG A 869 -21.44 11.69 -22.26
C ARG A 869 -21.10 11.19 -20.86
N SER A 870 -21.41 11.97 -19.84
CA SER A 870 -21.29 11.56 -18.44
C SER A 870 -22.30 10.49 -18.07
N VAL A 871 -21.97 9.65 -17.08
CA VAL A 871 -22.97 8.84 -16.40
C VAL A 871 -23.80 9.72 -15.43
N ARG A 872 -24.92 9.19 -14.93
CA ARG A 872 -25.69 9.92 -13.91
C ARG A 872 -24.83 10.11 -12.67
N THR A 873 -24.96 11.25 -12.01
CA THR A 873 -24.19 11.57 -10.80
C THR A 873 -25.05 12.32 -9.77
N ARG A 874 -24.46 12.80 -8.68
CA ARG A 874 -25.13 13.59 -7.65
C ARG A 874 -24.42 14.93 -7.48
N LEU A 875 -25.20 15.94 -7.13
CA LEU A 875 -24.73 17.25 -6.71
C LEU A 875 -25.00 17.38 -5.20
N ARG A 876 -23.95 17.64 -4.42
CA ARG A 876 -24.01 17.86 -2.98
C ARG A 876 -23.89 19.35 -2.68
N PHE A 877 -24.74 19.84 -1.80
CA PHE A 877 -24.72 21.22 -1.31
C PHE A 877 -24.11 21.23 0.08
N TYR A 878 -23.21 22.16 0.32
CA TYR A 878 -22.46 22.29 1.55
C TYR A 878 -22.65 23.66 2.18
N ARG A 879 -22.57 23.71 3.50
CA ARG A 879 -22.38 24.91 4.31
C ARG A 879 -20.99 24.84 4.95
N SER A 880 -20.13 25.79 4.59
CA SER A 880 -18.77 25.92 5.12
C SER A 880 -18.72 26.94 6.27
N ALA A 881 -17.71 26.81 7.12
CA ALA A 881 -17.35 27.82 8.11
C ALA A 881 -16.48 28.95 7.51
N ASP A 882 -15.86 28.71 6.35
CA ASP A 882 -14.95 29.62 5.66
C ASP A 882 -15.27 29.74 4.16
N ASP A 883 -14.38 30.39 3.42
CA ASP A 883 -14.54 30.66 1.98
C ASP A 883 -14.09 29.50 1.08
N THR A 884 -13.67 28.37 1.64
CA THR A 884 -13.26 27.18 0.92
C THR A 884 -14.34 26.10 1.03
N ILE A 885 -14.62 25.43 -0.08
CA ILE A 885 -15.62 24.35 -0.15
C ILE A 885 -14.89 23.02 -0.30
N THR A 886 -15.09 22.12 0.66
CA THR A 886 -14.49 20.80 0.68
C THR A 886 -15.51 19.74 1.10
N ALA A 887 -15.18 18.47 0.88
CA ALA A 887 -16.02 17.37 1.33
C ALA A 887 -16.13 17.27 2.88
N ALA A 888 -15.28 17.97 3.64
CA ALA A 888 -15.34 18.03 5.10
C ALA A 888 -16.38 19.04 5.63
N ASP A 889 -16.93 19.90 4.76
CA ASP A 889 -17.94 20.87 5.14
C ASP A 889 -19.28 20.21 5.51
N THR A 890 -20.14 20.96 6.21
CA THR A 890 -21.44 20.44 6.60
C THR A 890 -22.33 20.28 5.36
N GLN A 891 -22.57 19.05 4.91
CA GLN A 891 -23.51 18.78 3.83
C GLN A 891 -24.94 19.14 4.24
N ILE A 892 -25.59 20.02 3.48
CA ILE A 892 -26.95 20.52 3.74
C ILE A 892 -28.01 19.91 2.82
N GLY A 893 -27.61 19.22 1.75
CA GLY A 893 -28.54 18.47 0.91
C GLY A 893 -27.89 17.90 -0.34
N THR A 894 -28.64 17.07 -1.06
CA THR A 894 -28.20 16.43 -2.30
C THR A 894 -29.28 16.46 -3.38
N ARG A 895 -28.86 16.40 -4.64
CA ARG A 895 -29.71 16.31 -5.84
C ARG A 895 -29.10 15.35 -6.85
N SER A 896 -29.93 14.64 -7.60
CA SER A 896 -29.46 13.82 -8.73
C SER A 896 -29.20 14.69 -9.95
N VAL A 897 -28.11 14.43 -10.65
CA VAL A 897 -27.77 15.01 -11.95
C VAL A 897 -27.90 13.90 -13.00
N ALA A 898 -28.73 14.10 -14.01
CA ALA A 898 -28.85 13.16 -15.12
C ALA A 898 -27.56 13.13 -15.95
N ALA A 899 -27.35 12.05 -16.70
CA ALA A 899 -26.26 11.94 -17.67
C ALA A 899 -26.28 13.12 -18.66
N LEU A 900 -25.18 13.88 -18.72
CA LEU A 900 -25.02 15.04 -19.59
C LEU A 900 -24.23 14.63 -20.84
N ALA A 901 -24.68 15.05 -22.02
CA ALA A 901 -23.84 14.95 -23.21
C ALA A 901 -22.59 15.84 -23.05
N GLY A 902 -21.54 15.59 -23.84
CA GLY A 902 -20.39 16.49 -23.88
C GLY A 902 -20.81 17.92 -24.24
N GLY A 903 -20.21 18.91 -23.59
CA GLY A 903 -20.56 20.34 -23.70
C GLY A 903 -21.94 20.74 -23.16
N ALA A 904 -22.71 19.81 -22.59
CA ALA A 904 -24.07 20.11 -22.10
C ALA A 904 -24.05 20.63 -20.66
N THR A 905 -25.00 21.53 -20.35
CA THR A 905 -25.22 22.06 -19.00
C THR A 905 -26.59 21.65 -18.45
N THR A 906 -26.72 21.61 -17.12
CA THR A 906 -28.02 21.54 -16.44
C THR A 906 -28.00 22.36 -15.16
N GLU A 907 -29.07 23.10 -14.90
CA GLU A 907 -29.28 23.76 -13.61
C GLU A 907 -29.90 22.78 -12.60
N VAL A 908 -29.42 22.82 -11.37
CA VAL A 908 -29.86 21.96 -10.27
C VAL A 908 -30.11 22.82 -9.03
N SER A 909 -31.28 22.68 -8.42
CA SER A 909 -31.68 23.50 -7.27
C SER A 909 -32.03 22.68 -6.02
N LEU A 910 -31.61 23.17 -4.85
CA LEU A 910 -31.97 22.66 -3.54
C LEU A 910 -32.83 23.66 -2.79
N SER A 911 -34.02 23.23 -2.35
CA SER A 911 -34.86 23.99 -1.42
C SER A 911 -34.41 23.72 0.01
N LEU A 912 -34.20 24.78 0.80
CA LEU A 912 -33.75 24.68 2.18
C LEU A 912 -34.23 25.89 3.00
N SER A 913 -34.17 25.76 4.32
CA SER A 913 -34.51 26.80 5.29
C SER A 913 -33.35 26.92 6.27
N LEU A 914 -32.81 28.13 6.44
CA LEU A 914 -31.75 28.42 7.40
C LEU A 914 -32.26 29.41 8.43
N ALA A 915 -31.71 29.33 9.63
CA ALA A 915 -31.90 30.34 10.66
C ALA A 915 -31.29 31.67 10.20
N GLN A 916 -31.58 32.75 10.94
CA GLN A 916 -30.95 34.04 10.69
C GLN A 916 -29.42 33.94 10.85
N GLY A 917 -28.66 34.42 9.86
CA GLY A 917 -27.20 34.39 9.92
C GLY A 917 -26.49 34.59 8.59
N CYS A 918 -25.16 34.72 8.66
CA CYS A 918 -24.27 34.74 7.51
C CYS A 918 -23.79 33.32 7.17
N TYR A 919 -23.86 32.94 5.89
CA TYR A 919 -23.53 31.59 5.43
C TYR A 919 -22.55 31.62 4.26
N TRP A 920 -21.59 30.68 4.28
CA TRP A 920 -20.84 30.25 3.12
C TRP A 920 -21.45 28.95 2.61
N CYS A 921 -21.90 28.93 1.36
CA CYS A 921 -22.41 27.72 0.73
C CYS A 921 -21.66 27.41 -0.54
N GLY A 922 -21.52 26.13 -0.83
CA GLY A 922 -20.90 25.63 -2.06
C GLY A 922 -21.61 24.39 -2.55
N VAL A 923 -21.24 23.94 -3.74
CA VAL A 923 -21.68 22.66 -4.27
C VAL A 923 -20.51 21.84 -4.78
N CYS A 924 -20.59 20.52 -4.68
CA CYS A 924 -19.68 19.61 -5.38
C CYS A 924 -20.49 18.57 -6.14
N VAL A 925 -20.10 18.29 -7.38
CA VAL A 925 -20.65 17.16 -8.15
C VAL A 925 -19.80 15.91 -7.91
N ASP A 926 -20.43 14.77 -7.67
CA ASP A 926 -19.69 13.52 -7.45
C ASP A 926 -18.93 13.15 -8.72
N ALA A 927 -17.69 12.70 -8.53
CA ALA A 927 -16.88 12.29 -9.64
C ALA A 927 -17.50 11.11 -10.40
N VAL A 928 -17.33 11.09 -11.72
CA VAL A 928 -17.85 10.06 -12.62
C VAL A 928 -16.74 9.24 -13.27
N GLU A 929 -17.11 8.09 -13.81
CA GLU A 929 -16.18 7.25 -14.60
C GLU A 929 -15.68 8.03 -15.82
N ASP A 930 -14.39 7.89 -16.13
CA ASP A 930 -13.68 8.63 -17.21
C ASP A 930 -13.72 10.16 -17.08
N GLU A 931 -13.76 10.66 -15.84
CA GLU A 931 -13.64 12.09 -15.55
C GLU A 931 -12.19 12.57 -15.62
N PHE A 932 -11.91 13.49 -16.53
CA PHE A 932 -10.54 13.93 -16.84
C PHE A 932 -9.91 14.73 -15.69
N VAL A 933 -10.67 15.63 -15.05
CA VAL A 933 -10.18 16.48 -13.95
C VAL A 933 -11.13 16.44 -12.76
N ALA A 934 -11.15 15.33 -12.02
CA ALA A 934 -12.05 15.16 -10.87
C ALA A 934 -11.82 16.18 -9.71
N THR A 935 -10.70 16.90 -9.71
CA THR A 935 -10.36 17.91 -8.69
C THR A 935 -11.10 19.24 -8.87
N ASN A 936 -11.71 19.48 -10.03
CA ASN A 936 -12.43 20.73 -10.34
C ASN A 936 -13.95 20.64 -10.05
N ASN A 937 -14.41 19.52 -9.47
CA ASN A 937 -15.82 19.21 -9.28
C ASN A 937 -16.52 19.99 -8.16
N CYS A 938 -15.79 20.83 -7.42
CA CYS A 938 -16.33 21.68 -6.36
C CYS A 938 -16.35 23.15 -6.79
N SER A 939 -17.45 23.83 -6.46
CA SER A 939 -17.62 25.23 -6.78
C SER A 939 -16.79 26.13 -5.85
N ALA A 940 -16.48 27.34 -6.31
CA ALA A 940 -16.15 28.42 -5.39
C ALA A 940 -17.28 28.65 -4.36
N SER A 941 -16.95 29.16 -3.18
CA SER A 941 -17.95 29.47 -2.15
C SER A 941 -18.80 30.69 -2.53
N LYS A 942 -20.07 30.66 -2.15
CA LYS A 942 -20.99 31.81 -2.18
C LYS A 942 -21.29 32.24 -0.75
N ARG A 943 -21.01 33.51 -0.45
CA ARG A 943 -21.45 34.18 0.78
C ARG A 943 -22.79 34.87 0.61
N PHE A 944 -23.71 34.68 1.54
CA PHE A 944 -24.96 35.45 1.63
C PHE A 944 -25.51 35.49 3.07
N PHE A 945 -26.44 36.41 3.32
CA PHE A 945 -27.15 36.54 4.61
C PHE A 945 -28.56 35.97 4.49
N VAL A 946 -29.09 35.43 5.59
CA VAL A 946 -30.46 34.95 5.72
C VAL A 946 -31.13 35.70 6.89
N GLY A 947 -32.32 36.25 6.68
CA GLY A 947 -33.13 37.01 7.65
C GLY A 947 -33.40 38.45 7.23
N GLU A 948 -34.21 39.18 8.00
CA GLU A 948 -34.38 40.62 7.80
C GLU A 948 -33.01 41.29 7.98
N ARG A 949 -32.60 42.14 7.03
CA ARG A 949 -31.28 42.80 7.02
C ARG A 949 -31.21 43.76 8.22
N VAL A 950 -30.79 43.27 9.38
CA VAL A 950 -30.52 44.10 10.56
C VAL A 950 -29.33 44.97 10.21
N ALA A 951 -29.35 46.25 10.62
CA ALA A 951 -28.20 47.13 10.51
C ALA A 951 -26.90 46.39 10.85
N ALA A 952 -25.88 46.50 9.99
CA ALA A 952 -24.62 45.80 10.17
C ALA A 952 -23.62 46.69 10.93
N ALA A 953 -22.81 46.09 11.79
CA ALA A 953 -21.59 46.72 12.26
C ALA A 953 -20.58 46.83 11.09
N ASN A 954 -19.79 47.90 11.09
CA ASN A 954 -18.73 48.14 10.10
C ASN A 954 -17.49 48.60 10.85
N LEU A 955 -16.65 47.64 11.26
CA LEU A 955 -15.49 47.90 12.10
C LEU A 955 -14.33 48.34 11.22
N HIS A 956 -13.88 49.57 11.42
CA HIS A 956 -12.82 50.15 10.62
C HIS A 956 -11.69 50.66 11.48
N ILE A 957 -10.44 50.34 11.11
CA ILE A 957 -9.25 50.95 11.73
C ILE A 957 -9.18 52.42 11.32
N SER A 958 -9.58 53.31 12.21
CA SER A 958 -9.65 54.76 11.96
C SER A 958 -8.30 55.44 12.05
N GLU A 959 -7.39 54.95 12.91
CA GLU A 959 -6.06 55.53 13.10
C GLU A 959 -5.03 54.47 13.50
N ILE A 960 -3.78 54.67 13.05
CA ILE A 960 -2.61 53.89 13.46
C ILE A 960 -1.46 54.88 13.69
N ASP A 961 -0.89 54.84 14.89
CA ASP A 961 0.25 55.66 15.30
C ASP A 961 1.36 54.80 15.89
N LEU A 962 2.55 54.85 15.30
CA LEU A 962 3.72 54.19 15.85
C LEU A 962 4.38 55.10 16.91
N HIS A 963 4.52 54.61 18.14
CA HIS A 963 5.26 55.34 19.16
C HIS A 963 6.74 55.05 18.95
N SER A 964 7.46 55.97 18.29
CA SER A 964 8.89 55.84 18.01
C SER A 964 9.80 56.24 19.16
N ASP A 965 9.26 56.38 20.36
CA ASP A 965 10.03 56.62 21.58
C ASP A 965 10.77 55.30 21.93
N GLU A 966 11.94 55.10 21.33
CA GLU A 966 12.99 54.12 21.69
C GLU A 966 12.86 52.67 21.15
N PRO A 967 13.21 52.47 19.86
CA PRO A 967 14.10 51.36 19.51
C PRO A 967 15.34 51.92 18.80
N GLN A 968 16.48 51.92 19.48
CA GLN A 968 17.75 52.35 18.88
C GLN A 968 18.51 51.17 18.27
N SER A 969 18.10 49.93 18.60
CA SER A 969 18.82 48.72 18.24
C SER A 969 17.93 47.50 18.00
N THR A 970 18.47 46.51 17.27
CA THR A 970 17.84 45.21 17.07
C THR A 970 17.46 44.58 18.42
N GLY A 971 16.20 44.14 18.55
CA GLY A 971 15.64 43.53 19.76
C GLY A 971 14.74 44.45 20.60
N ASP A 972 14.86 45.77 20.47
CA ASP A 972 14.06 46.74 21.22
C ASP A 972 12.55 46.63 20.87
N PRO A 973 11.63 46.80 21.85
CA PRO A 973 10.21 46.58 21.63
C PRO A 973 9.58 47.66 20.73
N ILE A 974 8.81 47.24 19.73
CA ILE A 974 8.00 48.13 18.89
C ILE A 974 6.61 48.26 19.49
N ARG A 975 6.12 49.50 19.62
CA ARG A 975 4.80 49.82 20.18
C ARG A 975 3.95 50.65 19.24
N MET A 976 2.66 50.34 19.18
CA MET A 976 1.69 50.99 18.29
C MET A 976 0.42 51.36 19.05
N THR A 977 -0.16 52.51 18.70
CA THR A 977 -1.54 52.85 19.02
C THR A 977 -2.43 52.56 17.82
N VAL A 978 -3.56 51.90 18.04
CA VAL A 978 -4.57 51.63 17.01
C VAL A 978 -5.93 52.05 17.51
N GLU A 979 -6.68 52.77 16.68
CA GLU A 979 -8.08 53.09 16.94
C GLU A 979 -8.99 52.33 15.99
N VAL A 980 -9.99 51.65 16.55
CA VAL A 980 -11.02 50.94 15.80
C VAL A 980 -12.35 51.61 16.04
N THR A 981 -13.02 52.04 14.97
CA THR A 981 -14.33 52.70 15.02
C THR A 981 -15.38 51.84 14.34
N ASN A 982 -16.54 51.66 14.98
CA ASN A 982 -17.71 51.11 14.31
C ASN A 982 -18.42 52.21 13.49
N ARG A 983 -18.30 52.15 12.16
CA ARG A 983 -18.99 53.03 11.20
C ARG A 983 -20.36 52.50 10.78
N GLY A 984 -20.77 51.36 11.31
CA GLY A 984 -22.06 50.75 11.04
C GLY A 984 -23.17 51.34 11.89
N ASP A 985 -24.41 50.96 11.57
CA ASP A 985 -25.62 51.47 12.24
C ASP A 985 -26.13 50.53 13.35
N ALA A 986 -25.36 49.49 13.70
CA ALA A 986 -25.63 48.57 14.81
C ALA A 986 -24.39 48.25 15.65
N ASP A 987 -24.61 47.72 16.86
CA ASP A 987 -23.56 47.25 17.76
C ASP A 987 -22.75 46.12 17.10
N SER A 988 -21.42 46.14 17.24
CA SER A 988 -20.55 45.05 16.81
C SER A 988 -20.53 43.92 17.85
N ALA A 989 -20.36 42.68 17.40
CA ALA A 989 -19.87 41.63 18.29
C ALA A 989 -18.41 41.92 18.69
N PRO A 990 -17.90 41.31 19.78
CA PRO A 990 -16.46 41.29 20.04
C PRO A 990 -15.72 40.69 18.83
N ALA A 991 -14.61 41.30 18.47
CA ALA A 991 -13.79 40.90 17.31
C ALA A 991 -12.31 40.82 17.71
N THR A 992 -11.44 40.46 16.76
CA THR A 992 -10.01 40.31 17.02
C THR A 992 -9.22 41.35 16.22
N LEU A 993 -8.32 42.08 16.88
CA LEU A 993 -7.31 42.91 16.24
C LEU A 993 -5.99 42.14 16.19
N ALA A 994 -5.53 41.78 15.00
CA ALA A 994 -4.29 41.05 14.77
C ALA A 994 -3.18 41.96 14.24
N PHE A 995 -1.94 41.70 14.68
CA PHE A 995 -0.73 42.39 14.24
C PHE A 995 0.24 41.43 13.54
N SER A 996 0.83 41.86 12.42
CA SER A 996 1.85 41.11 11.68
C SER A 996 3.13 41.93 11.50
N GLY A 997 4.30 41.33 11.74
CA GLY A 997 5.62 41.99 11.61
C GLY A 997 6.77 41.35 12.41
N GLY A 998 6.78 40.02 12.57
CA GLY A 998 7.85 39.25 13.24
C GLY A 998 7.35 38.12 14.15
N ARG A 999 6.32 38.39 14.96
CA ARG A 999 5.52 37.40 15.72
C ARG A 999 4.07 37.88 15.74
N THR A 1000 3.11 36.98 15.57
CA THR A 1000 1.68 37.32 15.55
C THR A 1000 1.19 37.56 16.98
N PHE A 1001 0.56 38.73 17.19
CA PHE A 1001 -0.13 39.06 18.44
C PHE A 1001 -1.57 39.46 18.11
N SER A 1002 -2.50 39.06 18.96
CA SER A 1002 -3.92 39.37 18.81
C SER A 1002 -4.46 40.02 20.09
N LEU A 1003 -5.31 41.03 19.93
CA LEU A 1003 -6.03 41.69 21.01
C LEU A 1003 -7.53 41.58 20.74
N THR A 1004 -8.32 41.46 21.80
CA THR A 1004 -9.78 41.43 21.67
C THR A 1004 -10.32 42.86 21.57
N ILE A 1005 -11.08 43.13 20.52
CA ILE A 1005 -11.91 44.32 20.37
C ILE A 1005 -13.22 44.05 21.10
N PRO A 1006 -13.60 44.87 22.10
CA PRO A 1006 -14.91 44.73 22.73
C PRO A 1006 -16.03 45.04 21.73
N ALA A 1007 -17.26 44.65 22.07
CA ALA A 1007 -18.44 45.08 21.31
C ALA A 1007 -18.51 46.63 21.29
N LEU A 1008 -18.66 47.22 20.10
CA LEU A 1008 -18.71 48.67 19.90
C LEU A 1008 -20.07 49.09 19.34
N GLY A 1009 -20.72 50.07 19.96
CA GLY A 1009 -21.95 50.68 19.44
C GLY A 1009 -21.72 51.54 18.19
N PRO A 1010 -22.78 51.98 17.50
CA PRO A 1010 -22.68 52.85 16.32
C PRO A 1010 -21.89 54.14 16.61
N GLY A 1011 -20.82 54.38 15.84
CA GLY A 1011 -19.92 55.52 16.00
C GLY A 1011 -18.96 55.43 17.20
N GLU A 1012 -18.97 54.33 17.96
CA GLU A 1012 -18.04 54.12 19.07
C GLU A 1012 -16.64 53.76 18.56
N THR A 1013 -15.62 54.32 19.23
CA THR A 1013 -14.20 54.08 18.94
C THR A 1013 -13.52 53.46 20.14
N HIS A 1014 -12.76 52.39 19.92
CA HIS A 1014 -11.87 51.79 20.92
C HIS A 1014 -10.41 52.03 20.56
N THR A 1015 -9.64 52.56 21.51
CA THR A 1015 -8.23 52.90 21.34
C THR A 1015 -7.35 51.91 22.10
N PHE A 1016 -6.56 51.14 21.37
CA PHE A 1016 -5.46 50.32 21.90
C PHE A 1016 -4.21 51.19 21.96
N ALA A 1017 -3.80 51.65 23.15
CA ALA A 1017 -2.72 52.63 23.28
C ALA A 1017 -1.36 51.98 23.61
N ARG A 1018 -0.34 52.23 22.78
CA ARG A 1018 1.07 51.80 23.01
C ARG A 1018 1.25 50.28 23.22
N GLU A 1019 0.46 49.50 22.50
CA GLU A 1019 0.51 48.04 22.54
C GLU A 1019 1.79 47.52 21.89
N ARG A 1020 2.39 46.49 22.49
CA ARG A 1020 3.62 45.90 21.95
C ARG A 1020 3.28 44.99 20.77
N VAL A 1021 3.77 45.34 19.59
CA VAL A 1021 3.47 44.64 18.32
C VAL A 1021 4.64 43.84 17.77
N GLY A 1022 5.83 43.97 18.36
CA GLY A 1022 7.02 43.24 17.94
C GLY A 1022 8.30 43.73 18.60
N SER A 1023 9.43 43.37 18.01
CA SER A 1023 10.77 43.86 18.34
C SER A 1023 11.49 44.27 17.06
N ALA A 1024 12.30 45.33 17.10
CA ALA A 1024 13.07 45.80 15.94
C ALA A 1024 13.97 44.68 15.38
N GLN A 1025 13.90 44.44 14.07
CA GLN A 1025 14.73 43.45 13.37
C GLN A 1025 15.70 44.14 12.41
N LEU A 1026 16.81 43.45 12.10
CA LEU A 1026 17.79 43.92 11.11
C LEU A 1026 17.13 43.98 9.72
N GLY A 1027 17.40 45.03 8.95
CA GLY A 1027 16.77 45.25 7.65
C GLY A 1027 15.42 45.97 7.73
N THR A 1028 14.61 45.83 6.69
CA THR A 1028 13.31 46.51 6.56
C THR A 1028 12.17 45.61 7.02
N THR A 1029 11.45 46.02 8.06
CA THR A 1029 10.27 45.30 8.57
C THR A 1029 9.02 46.16 8.43
N ARG A 1030 7.94 45.59 7.89
CA ARG A 1030 6.63 46.23 7.78
C ARG A 1030 5.71 45.70 8.87
N TYR A 1031 5.16 46.61 9.68
CA TYR A 1031 4.15 46.28 10.70
C TYR A 1031 2.75 46.63 10.19
N THR A 1032 1.82 45.68 10.28
CA THR A 1032 0.42 45.82 9.82
C THR A 1032 -0.54 45.44 10.94
N ALA A 1033 -1.66 46.15 11.07
CA ALA A 1033 -2.79 45.78 11.91
C ALA A 1033 -4.00 45.43 11.02
N CYS A 1034 -4.73 44.39 11.40
CA CYS A 1034 -5.91 43.87 10.70
C CYS A 1034 -6.99 43.51 11.70
N ILE A 1035 -8.23 43.85 11.40
CA ILE A 1035 -9.39 43.33 12.13
C ILE A 1035 -9.76 41.97 11.51
N ILE A 1036 -9.78 40.92 12.32
CA ILE A 1036 -10.16 39.56 11.95
C ILE A 1036 -11.33 39.10 12.84
N ASP A 1037 -12.04 38.05 12.42
CA ASP A 1037 -13.18 37.47 13.14
C ASP A 1037 -14.33 38.46 13.43
N VAL A 1038 -14.79 39.22 12.42
CA VAL A 1038 -15.99 40.09 12.54
C VAL A 1038 -17.23 39.35 12.01
N PRO A 1039 -18.15 38.86 12.88
CA PRO A 1039 -19.38 38.23 12.42
C PRO A 1039 -20.28 39.27 11.74
N CYS A 1040 -20.63 39.02 10.46
CA CYS A 1040 -21.59 39.80 9.67
C CYS A 1040 -21.27 41.30 9.49
N GLU A 1041 -20.09 41.59 8.93
CA GLU A 1041 -19.74 42.93 8.42
C GLU A 1041 -20.17 43.17 6.97
N ASP A 1042 -20.72 44.35 6.69
CA ASP A 1042 -21.24 44.78 5.37
C ASP A 1042 -20.12 45.08 4.34
N ASP A 1043 -18.90 45.43 4.77
CA ASP A 1043 -17.74 45.71 3.91
C ASP A 1043 -16.39 45.32 4.57
N PRO A 1044 -15.96 44.06 4.48
CA PRO A 1044 -14.70 43.62 5.06
C PRO A 1044 -13.45 44.16 4.33
N SER A 1045 -13.61 44.83 3.18
CA SER A 1045 -12.48 45.36 2.40
C SER A 1045 -11.73 46.50 3.14
N GLY A 1046 -12.35 47.06 4.18
CA GLY A 1046 -11.78 48.08 5.07
C GLY A 1046 -10.94 47.55 6.23
N ASN A 1047 -11.02 46.25 6.56
CA ASN A 1047 -10.49 45.68 7.81
C ASN A 1047 -8.97 45.59 7.87
N CYS A 1048 -8.35 45.57 6.69
CA CYS A 1048 -6.90 45.48 6.50
C CYS A 1048 -6.35 46.61 5.60
N ARG A 1049 -7.12 47.66 5.31
CA ARG A 1049 -6.70 48.73 4.40
C ARG A 1049 -5.74 49.74 5.07
N SER A 1050 -4.45 49.42 4.97
CA SER A 1050 -3.25 50.27 4.85
C SER A 1050 -3.12 51.55 5.71
N ARG A 1051 -2.59 51.39 6.93
CA ARG A 1051 -1.46 52.20 7.42
C ARG A 1051 -0.36 51.26 7.91
N SER A 1052 0.33 50.61 6.96
CA SER A 1052 1.50 49.81 7.28
C SER A 1052 2.70 50.72 7.54
N VAL A 1053 3.30 50.63 8.72
CA VAL A 1053 4.48 51.44 9.06
C VAL A 1053 5.72 50.59 8.81
N THR A 1054 6.66 51.13 8.01
CA THR A 1054 7.90 50.46 7.67
C THR A 1054 9.02 50.97 8.58
N TYR A 1055 9.77 50.05 9.18
CA TYR A 1055 10.89 50.34 10.07
C TYR A 1055 12.17 49.72 9.51
N VAL A 1056 13.28 50.48 9.51
CA VAL A 1056 14.56 50.03 8.93
C VAL A 1056 15.67 50.15 9.97
N ILE A 1057 16.33 49.02 10.26
CA ILE A 1057 17.58 48.95 11.02
C ILE A 1057 18.71 48.62 10.03
N GLY A 1058 19.75 49.47 9.97
CA GLY A 1058 20.93 49.23 9.14
C GLY A 1058 21.79 48.09 9.66
N ASP A 1059 22.75 47.64 8.86
CA ASP A 1059 23.68 46.56 9.22
C ASP A 1059 24.56 46.89 10.44
N ASP A 1060 24.64 48.17 10.83
CA ASP A 1060 25.28 48.65 12.05
C ASP A 1060 24.42 48.50 13.31
N GLY A 1061 23.22 47.91 13.16
CA GLY A 1061 22.27 47.66 14.23
C GLY A 1061 21.56 48.92 14.73
N ARG A 1062 21.55 50.03 13.96
CA ARG A 1062 20.88 51.29 14.35
C ARG A 1062 19.80 51.72 13.35
N ARG A 1063 18.84 52.53 13.82
CA ARG A 1063 17.73 53.05 13.01
C ARG A 1063 18.21 54.03 11.93
N LEU A 1064 17.77 53.83 10.70
CA LEU A 1064 17.94 54.79 9.61
C LEU A 1064 16.72 55.74 9.57
N MET A 1065 16.94 57.05 9.66
CA MET A 1065 15.85 58.04 9.60
C MET A 1065 15.34 58.16 8.16
N SER A 1066 14.01 58.08 7.98
CA SER A 1066 13.33 58.13 6.68
C SER A 1066 13.53 59.48 5.99
N GLY A 1067 14.36 59.48 4.95
CA GLY A 1067 14.60 60.66 4.12
C GLY A 1067 15.48 60.35 2.91
N GLU A 1068 15.33 59.20 2.26
CA GLU A 1068 15.93 58.89 0.95
C GLU A 1068 15.41 57.54 0.44
N ALA A 1069 14.23 57.55 -0.20
CA ALA A 1069 13.79 56.56 -1.19
C ALA A 1069 12.49 57.10 -1.81
N GLY A 1070 12.65 57.95 -2.82
CA GLY A 1070 11.58 58.40 -3.68
C GLY A 1070 11.37 57.44 -4.85
N THR A 1071 10.08 57.18 -5.12
CA THR A 1071 9.42 56.57 -6.29
C THR A 1071 9.74 55.13 -6.63
#